data_AF-A0A1F9BB58-F1
#
_entry.id   AF-A0A1F9BB58-F1
#
_cell.length_a   1.000
_cell.length_b   1.000
_cell.length_c   1.000
_cell.angle_alpha   90.00
_cell.angle_beta   90.00
_cell.angle_gamma   90.00
#
_symmetry.space_group_name_H-M   'P 1'
#
loop_
_entity.id
_entity.type
_entity.pdbx_description
1 polymer ?
#
loop_
_entity_poly.entity_id
_entity_poly.type
_entity_poly.pdbx_seq_one_letter_code
_entity_poly.pdbx_strand_id
1 'polypeptide(L)'
;MRTAEIIIEDIKDLVKSKGYIYALCMILFDDFHIDPEKLHTIDYRANLSINEASVILGYLIQNEINFTAPESPHALIQMKKQTYDLMEELHESFSLPFIEKLNQSLKHSHYKENDRTAQKEFFGKGDLLIEPIFYSGTGVYDFQYFDFLERKYKYDMKWLAENKSFDIFETKRIVLQIKDMLQEKSKIVNWRNLKQTMPELISRMKKKNPHEDWDKQAQDILPMMEFYQYLRLFFQETKSDEELNSNEITASHWKLFYEKLIDLFVIEKENFSSDINIEAFLNKFSINPQIGLNSHFKTIGDYNLINSHPIIRLDNEKYFVPITFLLFESVYESPFYWMITNPAYMDEAAKNRGRTGEEIAYDFLLKVFGERRTFQSVKITLKKGHDDTDIDVLCILGSKALCVQVKSKKLTEISRKGDDEALKNDFQGAAQDAYKQGLIARQRILEKGAKFINRDGREIKLSEEINDVYIMGITTENYPSLTHQSNIMLDKKDIDPYPIVLSIFDLEIIAHYLNDPYDFLYYIKQRIDLMDYFIADQETSFLGYHLQNKLWKTPNRDLVALDQSFAQTIDRNYYPLKLGLEISDKGDKIKNRWINEDFNNLCKEIKTIKDAKITDIIFHLLDWSGDARKNLVSYIKSTKIKTLKDGKFHNFSIPPSDNCIPRVGVTYMSLNTSDRYESRYKLLSFCRMRKYRSKADVWIGFGSVKNSSNMIDSVVFNNQKWVYNEDLEKDMKSYLETAKQGRFMRLGEKIGRNDKCHCGSGLKYKKCCGK
;
A
#
# COMPACT_ATOMS: atom_id res chain seq x y z
N MET A 1 17.07 6.26 -28.28
CA MET A 1 17.26 5.36 -27.15
C MET A 1 18.25 4.28 -27.55
N ARG A 2 19.29 4.09 -26.75
CA ARG A 2 20.18 2.92 -26.84
C ARG A 2 19.43 1.68 -26.31
N THR A 3 19.87 0.49 -26.69
CA THR A 3 19.28 -0.75 -26.16
C THR A 3 19.85 -1.05 -24.77
N ALA A 4 19.10 -1.79 -23.95
CA ALA A 4 19.52 -2.16 -22.60
C ALA A 4 20.88 -2.88 -22.58
N GLU A 5 21.15 -3.74 -23.57
CA GLU A 5 22.41 -4.50 -23.64
C GLU A 5 23.63 -3.59 -23.77
N ILE A 6 23.53 -2.56 -24.62
CA ILE A 6 24.62 -1.61 -24.84
C ILE A 6 24.89 -0.78 -23.56
N ILE A 7 23.82 -0.35 -22.87
CA ILE A 7 23.92 0.45 -21.64
C ILE A 7 24.50 -0.42 -20.50
N ILE A 8 24.11 -1.68 -20.42
CA ILE A 8 24.64 -2.63 -19.43
C ILE A 8 26.14 -2.84 -19.61
N GLU A 9 26.66 -2.92 -20.83
CA GLU A 9 28.10 -3.02 -21.06
C GLU A 9 28.84 -1.76 -20.61
N ASP A 10 28.30 -0.56 -20.86
CA ASP A 10 28.86 0.69 -20.32
C ASP A 10 28.89 0.70 -18.79
N ILE A 11 27.82 0.21 -18.14
CA ILE A 11 27.78 0.07 -16.67
C ILE A 11 28.89 -0.90 -16.22
N LYS A 12 29.03 -2.07 -16.88
CA LYS A 12 30.08 -3.05 -16.56
C LYS A 12 31.48 -2.49 -16.71
N ASP A 13 31.71 -1.61 -17.67
CA ASP A 13 33.01 -0.96 -17.85
C ASP A 13 33.26 0.14 -16.82
N LEU A 14 32.21 0.89 -16.46
CA LEU A 14 32.28 1.88 -15.39
C LEU A 14 32.59 1.23 -14.04
N VAL A 15 31.93 0.13 -13.67
CA VAL A 15 32.18 -0.53 -12.36
C VAL A 15 33.60 -1.10 -12.21
N LYS A 16 34.27 -1.40 -13.32
CA LYS A 16 35.68 -1.87 -13.33
C LYS A 16 36.69 -0.73 -13.21
N SER A 17 36.23 0.52 -13.35
CA SER A 17 37.11 1.68 -13.39
C SER A 17 37.83 1.91 -12.05
N LYS A 18 39.07 2.38 -12.13
CA LYS A 18 39.90 2.67 -10.96
C LYS A 18 39.23 3.71 -10.05
N GLY A 19 38.99 3.37 -8.79
CA GLY A 19 38.37 4.24 -7.80
C GLY A 19 36.83 4.22 -7.80
N TYR A 20 36.19 3.41 -8.67
CA TYR A 20 34.73 3.32 -8.73
C TYR A 20 34.09 2.91 -7.39
N ILE A 21 34.73 2.01 -6.63
CA ILE A 21 34.21 1.56 -5.33
C ILE A 21 33.94 2.73 -4.37
N TYR A 22 34.75 3.79 -4.40
CA TYR A 22 34.57 4.97 -3.57
C TYR A 22 33.39 5.83 -4.07
N ALA A 23 33.24 5.98 -5.39
CA ALA A 23 32.07 6.64 -5.96
C ALA A 23 30.79 5.86 -5.62
N LEU A 24 30.82 4.53 -5.68
CA LEU A 24 29.72 3.66 -5.27
C LEU A 24 29.40 3.83 -3.79
N CYS A 25 30.37 3.84 -2.89
CA CYS A 25 30.12 4.09 -1.46
C CYS A 25 29.45 5.46 -1.22
N MET A 26 29.84 6.51 -1.95
CA MET A 26 29.15 7.81 -1.88
C MET A 26 27.71 7.73 -2.39
N ILE A 27 27.45 6.99 -3.49
CA ILE A 27 26.09 6.75 -4.01
C ILE A 27 25.24 6.01 -2.98
N LEU A 28 25.73 4.87 -2.49
CA LEU A 28 25.03 4.04 -1.51
C LEU A 28 24.73 4.82 -0.23
N PHE A 29 25.67 5.66 0.21
CA PHE A 29 25.46 6.51 1.37
C PHE A 29 24.36 7.54 1.09
N ASP A 30 24.46 8.29 -0.01
CA ASP A 30 23.54 9.37 -0.34
C ASP A 30 22.10 8.88 -0.59
N ASP A 31 21.93 7.70 -1.18
CA ASP A 31 20.63 7.20 -1.65
C ASP A 31 19.89 6.34 -0.60
N PHE A 32 20.62 5.65 0.27
CA PHE A 32 20.03 4.75 1.27
C PHE A 32 20.11 5.27 2.72
N HIS A 33 20.84 6.36 2.99
CA HIS A 33 20.74 7.06 4.27
C HIS A 33 19.72 8.18 4.16
N ILE A 34 18.60 8.03 4.87
CA ILE A 34 17.47 8.94 4.77
C ILE A 34 17.06 9.42 6.17
N ASP A 35 16.84 10.73 6.29
CA ASP A 35 16.13 11.33 7.44
C ASP A 35 14.66 10.89 7.42
N PRO A 36 14.19 10.15 8.44
CA PRO A 36 12.83 9.65 8.47
C PRO A 36 11.76 10.75 8.41
N GLU A 37 12.05 11.98 8.86
CA GLU A 37 11.10 13.10 8.75
C GLU A 37 10.87 13.54 7.29
N LYS A 38 11.82 13.26 6.40
CA LYS A 38 11.82 13.67 4.98
C LYS A 38 11.43 12.56 4.00
N LEU A 39 11.03 11.38 4.48
CA LEU A 39 10.59 10.26 3.62
C LEU A 39 9.49 10.67 2.61
N HIS A 40 8.61 11.59 2.99
CA HIS A 40 7.52 12.10 2.15
C HIS A 40 7.91 13.15 1.08
N THR A 41 9.17 13.54 1.01
CA THR A 41 9.69 14.56 0.08
C THR A 41 10.78 14.04 -0.84
N ILE A 42 11.04 12.73 -0.80
CA ILE A 42 12.11 12.10 -1.58
C ILE A 42 11.69 12.05 -3.04
N ASP A 43 12.56 12.52 -3.92
CA ASP A 43 12.42 12.21 -5.33
C ASP A 43 13.01 10.82 -5.58
N TYR A 44 12.13 9.83 -5.69
CA TYR A 44 12.51 8.43 -5.88
C TYR A 44 13.11 8.17 -7.26
N ARG A 45 12.88 9.05 -8.25
CA ARG A 45 13.48 8.93 -9.59
C ARG A 45 14.90 9.46 -9.63
N ALA A 46 15.25 10.39 -8.73
CA ALA A 46 16.59 10.94 -8.65
C ALA A 46 17.59 10.05 -7.87
N ASN A 47 17.11 9.01 -7.20
CA ASN A 47 17.89 8.09 -6.38
C ASN A 47 17.87 6.69 -6.98
N LEU A 48 18.93 5.93 -6.78
CA LEU A 48 18.91 4.51 -7.11
C LEU A 48 17.91 3.77 -6.22
N SER A 49 17.10 2.93 -6.85
CA SER A 49 16.35 1.90 -6.15
C SER A 49 17.27 0.80 -5.61
N ILE A 50 16.77 0.00 -4.67
CA ILE A 50 17.48 -1.18 -4.15
C ILE A 50 17.81 -2.16 -5.29
N ASN A 51 16.92 -2.30 -6.27
CA ASN A 51 17.10 -3.18 -7.42
C ASN A 51 18.25 -2.70 -8.31
N GLU A 52 18.30 -1.40 -8.61
CA GLU A 52 19.39 -0.79 -9.38
C GLU A 52 20.74 -0.88 -8.69
N ALA A 53 20.78 -0.59 -7.38
CA ALA A 53 22.01 -0.74 -6.62
C ALA A 53 22.47 -2.20 -6.54
N SER A 54 21.53 -3.16 -6.44
CA SER A 54 21.83 -4.60 -6.55
C SER A 54 22.42 -4.95 -7.92
N VAL A 55 21.90 -4.41 -9.03
CA VAL A 55 22.47 -4.62 -10.38
C VAL A 55 23.93 -4.17 -10.44
N ILE A 56 24.22 -2.95 -9.95
CA ILE A 56 25.59 -2.40 -9.92
C ILE A 56 26.51 -3.28 -9.08
N LEU A 57 26.08 -3.67 -7.87
CA LEU A 57 26.83 -4.59 -7.00
C LEU A 57 27.04 -5.95 -7.66
N GLY A 58 26.03 -6.45 -8.39
CA GLY A 58 26.08 -7.70 -9.13
C GLY A 58 27.17 -7.71 -10.20
N TYR A 59 27.36 -6.60 -10.92
CA TYR A 59 28.46 -6.44 -11.88
C TYR A 59 29.81 -6.17 -11.21
N LEU A 60 29.82 -5.42 -10.10
CA LEU A 60 31.04 -5.17 -9.32
C LEU A 60 31.70 -6.49 -8.88
N ILE A 61 30.91 -7.45 -8.38
CA ILE A 61 31.43 -8.73 -7.86
C ILE A 61 31.85 -9.72 -8.95
N GLN A 62 31.69 -9.38 -10.24
CA GLN A 62 32.20 -10.20 -11.36
C GLN A 62 33.71 -10.13 -11.53
N ASN A 63 34.34 -9.15 -10.88
CA ASN A 63 35.76 -8.89 -10.95
C ASN A 63 36.32 -8.75 -9.53
N GLU A 64 37.65 -8.69 -9.40
CA GLU A 64 38.26 -8.23 -8.15
C GLU A 64 37.94 -6.75 -7.93
N ILE A 65 37.53 -6.41 -6.70
CA ILE A 65 37.17 -5.04 -6.36
C ILE A 65 38.43 -4.17 -6.31
N ASN A 66 38.47 -3.13 -7.14
CA ASN A 66 39.63 -2.25 -7.24
C ASN A 66 39.59 -1.14 -6.18
N PHE A 67 40.32 -1.34 -5.09
CA PHE A 67 40.47 -0.35 -4.01
C PHE A 67 41.55 0.71 -4.28
N THR A 68 42.10 0.79 -5.50
CA THR A 68 43.09 1.82 -5.83
C THR A 68 42.41 3.19 -5.84
N ALA A 69 43.04 4.20 -5.22
CA ALA A 69 42.55 5.57 -5.20
C ALA A 69 42.28 6.10 -6.64
N PRO A 70 41.24 6.91 -6.85
CA PRO A 70 40.93 7.53 -8.14
C PRO A 70 42.05 8.47 -8.60
N GLU A 71 42.05 8.81 -9.89
CA GLU A 71 43.04 9.75 -10.47
C GLU A 71 42.93 11.17 -9.89
N SER A 72 41.71 11.59 -9.56
CA SER A 72 41.44 12.86 -8.89
C SER A 72 40.11 12.80 -8.14
N PRO A 73 39.87 13.71 -7.18
CA PRO A 73 38.56 13.88 -6.56
C PRO A 73 37.45 14.16 -7.59
N HIS A 74 37.77 14.89 -8.67
CA HIS A 74 36.80 15.19 -9.72
C HIS A 74 36.35 13.93 -10.46
N ALA A 75 37.25 12.95 -10.65
CA ALA A 75 36.91 11.68 -11.28
C ALA A 75 35.84 10.90 -10.48
N LEU A 76 35.81 10.98 -9.15
CA LEU A 76 34.77 10.35 -8.33
C LEU A 76 33.39 10.94 -8.60
N ILE A 77 33.30 12.27 -8.64
CA ILE A 77 32.05 12.99 -8.89
C ILE A 77 31.55 12.68 -10.30
N GLN A 78 32.47 12.58 -11.26
CA GLN A 78 32.14 12.18 -12.63
C GLN A 78 31.61 10.75 -12.71
N MET A 79 32.26 9.78 -12.05
CA MET A 79 31.78 8.39 -12.00
C MET A 79 30.40 8.28 -11.35
N LYS A 80 30.17 9.06 -10.30
CA LYS A 80 28.87 9.15 -9.63
C LYS A 80 27.78 9.65 -10.58
N LYS A 81 28.06 10.76 -11.28
CA LYS A 81 27.14 11.31 -12.29
C LYS A 81 26.88 10.30 -13.42
N GLN A 82 27.94 9.69 -13.98
CA GLN A 82 27.83 8.69 -15.04
C GLN A 82 27.01 7.48 -14.60
N THR A 83 27.09 7.07 -13.33
CA THR A 83 26.27 5.98 -12.80
C THR A 83 24.78 6.35 -12.87
N TYR A 84 24.39 7.54 -12.39
CA TYR A 84 22.99 7.98 -12.48
C TYR A 84 22.51 8.12 -13.92
N ASP A 85 23.32 8.74 -14.79
CA ASP A 85 22.97 8.94 -16.21
C ASP A 85 22.75 7.59 -16.91
N LEU A 86 23.59 6.57 -16.64
CA LEU A 86 23.46 5.23 -17.22
C LEU A 86 22.26 4.45 -16.65
N MET A 87 21.94 4.60 -15.36
CA MET A 87 20.78 3.93 -14.77
C MET A 87 19.45 4.53 -15.26
N GLU A 88 19.38 5.86 -15.43
CA GLU A 88 18.24 6.53 -16.07
C GLU A 88 18.11 6.08 -17.53
N GLU A 89 19.21 6.05 -18.30
CA GLU A 89 19.16 5.57 -19.69
C GLU A 89 18.69 4.12 -19.78
N LEU A 90 19.11 3.27 -18.83
CA LEU A 90 18.64 1.89 -18.72
C LEU A 90 17.14 1.82 -18.42
N HIS A 91 16.62 2.64 -17.51
CA HIS A 91 15.19 2.73 -17.22
C HIS A 91 14.40 3.12 -18.46
N GLU A 92 14.81 4.19 -19.14
CA GLU A 92 14.18 4.67 -20.37
C GLU A 92 14.16 3.60 -21.46
N SER A 93 15.21 2.79 -21.57
CA SER A 93 15.33 1.74 -22.59
C SER A 93 14.18 0.71 -22.55
N PHE A 94 13.57 0.48 -21.39
CA PHE A 94 12.41 -0.42 -21.24
C PHE A 94 11.10 0.17 -21.79
N SER A 95 11.08 1.45 -22.15
CA SER A 95 9.94 2.06 -22.86
C SER A 95 9.91 1.71 -24.35
N LEU A 96 11.01 1.17 -24.91
CA LEU A 96 11.10 0.82 -26.33
C LEU A 96 10.01 -0.15 -26.80
N PRO A 97 9.75 -1.29 -26.14
CA PRO A 97 8.72 -2.24 -26.58
C PRO A 97 7.32 -1.63 -26.58
N PHE A 98 7.02 -0.73 -25.62
CA PHE A 98 5.77 0.02 -25.59
C PHE A 98 5.62 0.92 -26.81
N ILE A 99 6.66 1.70 -27.14
CA ILE A 99 6.67 2.60 -28.30
C ILE A 99 6.49 1.80 -29.59
N GLU A 100 7.15 0.66 -29.73
CA GLU A 100 7.03 -0.22 -30.90
C GLU A 100 5.61 -0.76 -31.06
N LYS A 101 5.01 -1.31 -29.99
CA LYS A 101 3.63 -1.81 -30.00
C LYS A 101 2.60 -0.72 -30.26
N LEU A 102 2.79 0.46 -29.69
CA LEU A 102 1.92 1.61 -29.94
C LEU A 102 1.95 2.00 -31.43
N ASN A 103 3.15 2.08 -32.02
CA ASN A 103 3.31 2.36 -33.44
C ASN A 103 2.69 1.29 -34.35
N GLN A 104 2.72 0.02 -33.96
CA GLN A 104 2.06 -1.07 -34.68
C GLN A 104 0.54 -0.97 -34.59
N SER A 105 0.02 -0.64 -33.40
CA SER A 105 -1.42 -0.51 -33.14
C SER A 105 -2.03 0.67 -33.90
N LEU A 106 -1.32 1.80 -33.97
CA LEU A 106 -1.73 2.96 -34.77
C LEU A 106 -1.80 2.67 -36.28
N LYS A 107 -1.06 1.65 -36.77
CA LYS A 107 -1.09 1.21 -38.17
C LYS A 107 -2.25 0.26 -38.50
N HIS A 108 -2.86 -0.38 -37.49
CA HIS A 108 -3.92 -1.39 -37.65
C HIS A 108 -5.22 -0.90 -37.01
N SER A 109 -5.88 0.08 -37.64
CA SER A 109 -7.07 0.73 -37.10
C SER A 109 -8.37 -0.08 -37.33
N HIS A 110 -8.50 -1.28 -36.78
CA HIS A 110 -9.80 -1.95 -36.67
C HIS A 110 -9.79 -3.01 -35.56
N TYR A 111 -10.20 -2.64 -34.34
CA TYR A 111 -10.68 -3.63 -33.38
C TYR A 111 -11.97 -3.14 -32.70
N LYS A 112 -13.04 -3.94 -32.90
CA LYS A 112 -14.25 -3.98 -32.07
C LYS A 112 -14.12 -5.20 -31.16
N GLU A 113 -13.08 -5.24 -30.33
CA GLU A 113 -12.95 -6.26 -29.29
C GLU A 113 -13.34 -5.69 -27.93
N ASN A 114 -13.62 -6.58 -26.99
CA ASN A 114 -13.82 -6.21 -25.59
C ASN A 114 -12.58 -5.43 -25.11
N ASP A 115 -12.79 -4.21 -24.59
CA ASP A 115 -11.72 -3.31 -24.10
C ASP A 115 -10.73 -4.04 -23.17
N ARG A 116 -11.20 -5.00 -22.35
CA ARG A 116 -10.33 -5.75 -21.43
C ARG A 116 -9.43 -6.76 -22.15
N THR A 117 -9.95 -7.47 -23.16
CA THR A 117 -9.15 -8.44 -23.93
C THR A 117 -8.04 -7.70 -24.68
N ALA A 118 -8.38 -6.59 -25.33
CA ALA A 118 -7.42 -5.73 -26.02
C ALA A 118 -6.37 -5.14 -25.05
N GLN A 119 -6.79 -4.67 -23.86
CA GLN A 119 -5.86 -4.21 -22.83
C GLN A 119 -4.92 -5.32 -22.36
N LYS A 120 -5.42 -6.52 -22.11
CA LYS A 120 -4.60 -7.66 -21.69
C LYS A 120 -3.63 -8.12 -22.78
N GLU A 121 -4.05 -8.12 -24.04
CA GLU A 121 -3.19 -8.47 -25.18
C GLU A 121 -2.09 -7.43 -25.42
N PHE A 122 -2.40 -6.16 -25.18
CA PHE A 122 -1.43 -5.08 -25.30
C PHE A 122 -0.49 -5.04 -24.09
N PHE A 123 -1.03 -4.76 -22.89
CA PHE A 123 -0.29 -4.48 -21.65
C PHE A 123 0.10 -5.72 -20.83
N GLY A 124 -0.53 -6.88 -21.07
CA GLY A 124 -0.28 -8.11 -20.31
C GLY A 124 0.86 -8.96 -20.86
N LYS A 125 1.68 -8.41 -21.76
CA LYS A 125 2.83 -9.06 -22.38
C LYS A 125 4.08 -8.86 -21.56
N GLY A 126 4.91 -9.89 -21.48
CA GLY A 126 6.01 -9.95 -20.54
C GLY A 126 7.09 -8.91 -20.77
N ASP A 127 7.39 -8.56 -22.02
CA ASP A 127 8.28 -7.46 -22.39
C ASP A 127 7.84 -6.10 -21.81
N LEU A 128 6.54 -5.84 -21.72
CA LEU A 128 5.98 -4.63 -21.10
C LEU A 128 5.86 -4.71 -19.59
N LEU A 129 5.95 -5.92 -19.02
CA LEU A 129 5.91 -6.13 -17.58
C LEU A 129 7.30 -6.09 -16.93
N ILE A 130 8.39 -6.11 -17.69
CA ILE A 130 9.77 -6.03 -17.14
C ILE A 130 9.95 -4.73 -16.35
N GLU A 131 9.62 -3.59 -16.94
CA GLU A 131 9.73 -2.27 -16.30
C GLU A 131 8.94 -2.19 -14.99
N PRO A 132 7.61 -2.45 -14.96
CA PRO A 132 6.87 -2.34 -13.71
C PRO A 132 7.29 -3.42 -12.70
N ILE A 133 7.74 -4.60 -13.11
CA ILE A 133 8.27 -5.61 -12.17
C ILE A 133 9.58 -5.16 -11.53
N PHE A 134 10.49 -4.55 -12.30
CA PHE A 134 11.82 -4.17 -11.82
C PHE A 134 11.82 -2.82 -11.09
N TYR A 135 11.07 -1.82 -11.59
CA TYR A 135 11.04 -0.46 -11.06
C TYR A 135 9.86 -0.18 -10.12
N SER A 136 8.91 -1.12 -9.95
CA SER A 136 7.97 -1.00 -8.83
C SER A 136 8.74 -0.92 -7.51
N GLY A 137 8.23 -0.11 -6.58
CA GLY A 137 8.86 -0.02 -5.26
C GLY A 137 8.93 -1.40 -4.60
N THR A 138 9.78 -1.53 -3.58
CA THR A 138 10.03 -2.84 -2.91
C THR A 138 8.78 -3.47 -2.32
N GLY A 139 7.74 -2.69 -2.00
CA GLY A 139 6.46 -3.18 -1.45
C GLY A 139 6.57 -3.74 -0.03
N VAL A 140 7.76 -3.72 0.55
CA VAL A 140 8.11 -4.30 1.83
C VAL A 140 9.21 -3.45 2.49
N TYR A 141 9.08 -3.21 3.79
CA TYR A 141 10.12 -2.56 4.59
C TYR A 141 11.12 -3.59 5.14
N ASP A 142 12.37 -3.17 5.40
CA ASP A 142 13.42 -4.01 5.99
C ASP A 142 12.98 -4.70 7.29
N PHE A 143 12.31 -3.97 8.18
CA PHE A 143 11.81 -4.51 9.44
C PHE A 143 10.68 -5.53 9.24
N GLN A 144 9.94 -5.50 8.13
CA GLN A 144 8.90 -6.49 7.88
C GLN A 144 9.52 -7.86 7.56
N TYR A 145 10.61 -7.91 6.80
CA TYR A 145 11.34 -9.17 6.63
C TYR A 145 11.79 -9.74 7.98
N PHE A 146 12.25 -8.87 8.88
CA PHE A 146 12.66 -9.25 10.23
C PHE A 146 11.51 -9.75 11.13
N ASP A 147 10.38 -9.03 11.14
CA ASP A 147 9.19 -9.33 11.93
C ASP A 147 8.53 -10.64 11.47
N PHE A 148 8.53 -10.88 10.15
CA PHE A 148 7.88 -12.05 9.56
C PHE A 148 8.81 -13.25 9.46
N LEU A 149 10.13 -13.12 9.59
CA LEU A 149 11.08 -14.24 9.51
C LEU A 149 10.70 -15.38 10.47
N GLU A 150 10.50 -15.04 11.74
CA GLU A 150 10.11 -16.00 12.77
C GLU A 150 8.75 -16.63 12.47
N ARG A 151 7.78 -15.79 12.08
CA ARG A 151 6.42 -16.25 11.77
C ARG A 151 6.44 -17.21 10.59
N LYS A 152 7.15 -16.87 9.51
CA LYS A 152 7.27 -17.63 8.24
C LYS A 152 7.76 -19.05 8.47
N TYR A 153 8.79 -19.22 9.31
CA TYR A 153 9.49 -20.48 9.49
C TYR A 153 9.27 -21.14 10.85
N LYS A 154 8.25 -20.74 11.62
CA LYS A 154 8.02 -21.27 12.98
C LYS A 154 7.89 -22.79 13.06
N TYR A 155 7.39 -23.44 12.00
CA TYR A 155 7.29 -24.91 11.93
C TYR A 155 8.56 -25.59 11.39
N ASP A 156 9.49 -24.81 10.84
CA ASP A 156 10.72 -25.28 10.19
C ASP A 156 11.98 -24.97 11.02
N MET A 157 11.85 -24.23 12.12
CA MET A 157 12.97 -23.82 12.99
C MET A 157 13.90 -24.97 13.35
N LYS A 158 13.34 -26.11 13.78
CA LYS A 158 14.13 -27.29 14.14
C LYS A 158 14.92 -27.82 12.95
N TRP A 159 14.27 -27.94 11.79
CA TRP A 159 14.93 -28.42 10.57
C TRP A 159 16.07 -27.49 10.15
N LEU A 160 15.84 -26.17 10.20
CA LEU A 160 16.84 -25.16 9.87
C LEU A 160 18.05 -25.20 10.81
N ALA A 161 17.82 -25.35 12.12
CA ALA A 161 18.90 -25.49 13.09
C ALA A 161 19.72 -26.77 12.85
N GLU A 162 19.06 -27.92 12.70
CA GLU A 162 19.73 -29.23 12.58
C GLU A 162 20.43 -29.45 11.23
N ASN A 163 19.83 -29.00 10.12
CA ASN A 163 20.32 -29.30 8.76
C ASN A 163 21.10 -28.16 8.13
N LYS A 164 20.92 -26.93 8.62
CA LYS A 164 21.56 -25.75 8.06
C LYS A 164 22.33 -24.96 9.11
N SER A 165 22.36 -25.33 10.39
CA SER A 165 22.99 -24.52 11.44
C SER A 165 22.50 -23.08 11.40
N PHE A 166 21.19 -22.91 11.19
CA PHE A 166 20.53 -21.62 11.08
C PHE A 166 19.50 -21.49 12.20
N ASP A 167 19.90 -20.84 13.28
CA ASP A 167 18.98 -20.41 14.33
C ASP A 167 18.42 -19.04 14.01
N ILE A 168 17.09 -18.92 14.04
CA ILE A 168 16.39 -17.70 13.64
C ILE A 168 16.63 -16.57 14.63
N PHE A 169 16.64 -16.86 15.94
CA PHE A 169 16.78 -15.82 16.96
C PHE A 169 18.21 -15.28 17.03
N GLU A 170 19.20 -16.16 16.91
CA GLU A 170 20.62 -15.80 16.77
C GLU A 170 20.84 -14.98 15.50
N THR A 171 20.30 -15.42 14.36
CA THR A 171 20.36 -14.66 13.09
C THR A 171 19.78 -13.26 13.25
N LYS A 172 18.62 -13.14 13.91
CA LYS A 172 17.99 -11.85 14.18
C LYS A 172 18.90 -10.94 15.03
N ARG A 173 19.57 -11.48 16.05
CA ARG A 173 20.55 -10.73 16.85
C ARG A 173 21.72 -10.24 16.01
N ILE A 174 22.29 -11.10 15.15
CA ILE A 174 23.42 -10.75 14.28
C ILE A 174 23.05 -9.60 13.33
N VAL A 175 21.91 -9.72 12.64
CA VAL A 175 21.49 -8.71 11.65
C VAL A 175 21.24 -7.35 12.31
N LEU A 176 20.63 -7.32 13.51
CA LEU A 176 20.47 -6.09 14.27
C LEU A 176 21.81 -5.49 14.69
N GLN A 177 22.74 -6.31 15.20
CA GLN A 177 24.09 -5.84 15.54
C GLN A 177 24.81 -5.23 14.33
N ILE A 178 24.71 -5.86 13.14
CA ILE A 178 25.25 -5.30 11.89
C ILE A 178 24.62 -3.94 11.60
N LYS A 179 23.29 -3.84 11.64
CA LYS A 179 22.56 -2.58 11.40
C LYS A 179 23.01 -1.49 12.36
N ASP A 180 23.09 -1.80 13.66
CA ASP A 180 23.47 -0.86 14.71
C ASP A 180 24.92 -0.38 14.53
N MET A 181 25.87 -1.28 14.25
CA MET A 181 27.28 -0.93 14.00
C MET A 181 27.42 0.04 12.82
N LEU A 182 26.77 -0.27 11.69
CA LEU A 182 26.84 0.57 10.49
C LEU A 182 26.14 1.92 10.70
N GLN A 183 25.02 1.93 11.44
CA GLN A 183 24.32 3.16 11.81
C GLN A 183 25.14 4.04 12.77
N GLU A 184 25.91 3.46 13.69
CA GLU A 184 26.83 4.23 14.54
C GLU A 184 27.96 4.84 13.69
N LYS A 185 28.54 4.08 12.77
CA LYS A 185 29.58 4.58 11.85
C LYS A 185 29.05 5.72 10.97
N SER A 186 27.81 5.64 10.48
CA SER A 186 27.23 6.66 9.60
C SER A 186 27.12 8.06 10.25
N LYS A 187 27.07 8.14 11.59
CA LYS A 187 26.95 9.43 12.33
C LYS A 187 28.14 10.36 12.14
N ILE A 188 29.29 9.86 11.66
CA ILE A 188 30.45 10.70 11.36
C ILE A 188 30.21 11.60 10.14
N VAL A 189 29.27 11.24 9.26
CA VAL A 189 28.95 12.00 8.05
C VAL A 189 27.92 13.07 8.38
N ASN A 190 28.22 14.32 8.01
CA ASN A 190 27.30 15.44 8.13
C ASN A 190 26.34 15.44 6.92
N TRP A 191 25.46 14.44 6.84
CA TRP A 191 24.58 14.24 5.69
C TRP A 191 23.67 15.45 5.45
N ARG A 192 23.75 16.02 4.23
CA ARG A 192 22.98 17.23 3.86
C ARG A 192 21.86 16.96 2.86
N ASN A 193 21.72 15.73 2.37
CA ASN A 193 20.75 15.37 1.33
C ASN A 193 20.79 16.36 0.15
N LEU A 194 21.97 16.48 -0.45
CA LEU A 194 22.24 17.53 -1.43
C LEU A 194 21.34 17.40 -2.66
N LYS A 195 20.99 16.18 -3.09
CA LYS A 195 20.07 15.95 -4.21
C LYS A 195 18.74 16.68 -4.05
N GLN A 196 18.15 16.64 -2.85
CA GLN A 196 16.85 17.26 -2.60
C GLN A 196 16.97 18.74 -2.21
N THR A 197 18.04 19.12 -1.51
CA THR A 197 18.19 20.48 -0.98
C THR A 197 18.81 21.46 -1.98
N MET A 198 19.60 20.98 -2.95
CA MET A 198 20.31 21.82 -3.91
C MET A 198 19.38 22.54 -4.89
N PRO A 199 18.36 21.91 -5.50
CA PRO A 199 17.43 22.61 -6.38
C PRO A 199 16.72 23.78 -5.69
N GLU A 200 16.32 23.58 -4.43
CA GLU A 200 15.73 24.65 -3.60
C GLU A 200 16.73 25.78 -3.32
N LEU A 201 17.97 25.43 -2.99
CA LEU A 201 19.04 26.39 -2.73
C LEU A 201 19.33 27.23 -3.98
N ILE A 202 19.50 26.59 -5.14
CA ILE A 202 19.70 27.26 -6.44
C ILE A 202 18.52 28.17 -6.76
N SER A 203 17.28 27.70 -6.59
CA SER A 203 16.08 28.52 -6.81
C SER A 203 16.06 29.77 -5.93
N ARG A 204 16.46 29.65 -4.65
CA ARG A 204 16.59 30.79 -3.73
C ARG A 204 17.70 31.75 -4.13
N MET A 205 18.84 31.24 -4.60
CA MET A 205 19.97 32.07 -5.04
C MET A 205 19.65 32.81 -6.35
N LYS A 206 19.05 32.12 -7.33
CA LYS A 206 18.50 32.73 -8.56
C LYS A 206 17.53 33.87 -8.27
N LYS A 207 16.67 33.73 -7.26
CA LYS A 207 15.75 34.80 -6.82
C LYS A 207 16.47 36.00 -6.20
N LYS A 208 17.59 35.78 -5.51
CA LYS A 208 18.36 36.86 -4.86
C LYS A 208 19.25 37.60 -5.85
N ASN A 209 19.93 36.88 -6.75
CA ASN A 209 20.85 37.45 -7.74
C ASN A 209 20.50 36.95 -9.16
N PRO A 210 19.49 37.51 -9.83
CA PRO A 210 18.99 37.00 -11.12
C PRO A 210 19.93 37.21 -12.31
N HIS A 211 21.01 37.99 -12.17
CA HIS A 211 21.96 38.29 -13.24
C HIS A 211 23.16 37.34 -13.29
N GLU A 212 23.29 36.44 -12.32
CA GLU A 212 24.36 35.45 -12.26
C GLU A 212 23.92 34.13 -12.90
N ASP A 213 24.85 33.48 -13.60
CA ASP A 213 24.63 32.14 -14.17
C ASP A 213 24.75 31.09 -13.07
N TRP A 214 23.69 30.98 -12.26
CA TRP A 214 23.61 30.05 -11.15
C TRP A 214 23.62 28.58 -11.59
N ASP A 215 23.25 28.28 -12.83
CA ASP A 215 23.33 26.91 -13.34
C ASP A 215 24.81 26.51 -13.52
N LYS A 216 25.63 27.41 -14.06
CA LYS A 216 27.08 27.21 -14.14
C LYS A 216 27.75 27.24 -12.75
N GLN A 217 27.41 28.19 -11.89
CA GLN A 217 27.98 28.25 -10.54
C GLN A 217 27.62 27.04 -9.68
N ALA A 218 26.40 26.49 -9.85
CA ALA A 218 26.02 25.25 -9.18
C ALA A 218 26.88 24.07 -9.61
N GLN A 219 27.27 23.99 -10.88
CA GLN A 219 28.20 22.96 -11.36
C GLN A 219 29.58 23.06 -10.73
N ASP A 220 30.06 24.27 -10.42
CA ASP A 220 31.35 24.49 -9.76
C ASP A 220 31.29 24.22 -8.24
N ILE A 221 30.17 24.55 -7.60
CA ILE A 221 29.99 24.44 -6.14
C ILE A 221 29.58 23.02 -5.71
N LEU A 222 28.78 22.32 -6.52
CA LEU A 222 28.23 21.01 -6.18
C LEU A 222 29.30 19.97 -5.83
N PRO A 223 30.39 19.79 -6.61
CA PRO A 223 31.47 18.87 -6.24
C PRO A 223 32.09 19.19 -4.87
N MET A 224 32.30 20.47 -4.55
CA MET A 224 32.83 20.88 -3.24
C MET A 224 31.85 20.54 -2.11
N MET A 225 30.55 20.78 -2.32
CA MET A 225 29.52 20.45 -1.33
C MET A 225 29.38 18.94 -1.12
N GLU A 226 29.55 18.12 -2.16
CA GLU A 226 29.52 16.67 -2.03
C GLU A 226 30.62 16.15 -1.09
N PHE A 227 31.85 16.69 -1.18
CA PHE A 227 32.91 16.31 -0.22
C PHE A 227 32.70 16.93 1.15
N TYR A 228 32.07 18.10 1.23
CA TYR A 228 31.85 18.82 2.48
C TYR A 228 31.00 18.01 3.49
N GLN A 229 29.98 17.28 3.03
CA GLN A 229 29.20 16.41 3.94
C GLN A 229 30.05 15.28 4.55
N TYR A 230 31.15 14.90 3.89
CA TYR A 230 32.10 13.89 4.37
C TYR A 230 33.35 14.49 5.03
N LEU A 231 33.37 15.79 5.37
CA LEU A 231 34.56 16.50 5.84
C LEU A 231 35.26 15.80 7.02
N ARG A 232 34.49 15.19 7.94
CA ARG A 232 35.02 14.48 9.11
C ARG A 232 35.79 13.19 8.76
N LEU A 233 35.55 12.60 7.59
CA LEU A 233 36.29 11.43 7.11
C LEU A 233 37.74 11.77 6.73
N PHE A 234 38.06 13.04 6.48
CA PHE A 234 39.42 13.46 6.12
C PHE A 234 40.38 13.51 7.30
N PHE A 235 39.89 13.48 8.55
CA PHE A 235 40.69 13.76 9.75
C PHE A 235 40.62 12.63 10.78
N GLN A 236 41.69 12.46 11.57
CA GLN A 236 41.78 11.40 12.59
C GLN A 236 40.91 11.67 13.81
N GLU A 237 40.95 12.90 14.34
CA GLU A 237 40.14 13.35 15.48
C GLU A 237 38.91 14.13 15.00
N THR A 238 37.78 13.97 15.70
CA THR A 238 36.59 14.82 15.52
C THR A 238 36.91 16.23 16.03
N LYS A 239 37.42 17.08 15.15
CA LYS A 239 37.59 18.52 15.40
C LYS A 239 36.27 19.27 15.23
N SER A 240 36.17 20.48 15.78
CA SER A 240 35.01 21.36 15.56
C SER A 240 34.89 21.73 14.07
N ASP A 241 33.67 21.95 13.58
CA ASP A 241 33.44 22.26 12.16
C ASP A 241 34.19 23.55 11.71
N GLU A 242 34.51 24.46 12.64
CA GLU A 242 35.29 25.69 12.41
C GLU A 242 36.79 25.42 12.22
N GLU A 243 37.38 24.48 12.96
CA GLU A 243 38.78 24.06 12.83
C GLU A 243 39.04 23.21 11.60
N LEU A 244 38.01 22.56 11.06
CA LEU A 244 38.09 21.74 9.85
C LEU A 244 38.12 22.58 8.57
N ASN A 245 37.44 23.73 8.56
CA ASN A 245 37.32 24.62 7.39
C ASN A 245 38.62 25.42 7.08
N SER A 246 39.57 25.46 8.01
CA SER A 246 40.81 26.25 7.88
C SER A 246 42.05 25.42 7.50
N ASN A 247 41.93 24.09 7.41
CA ASN A 247 43.05 23.21 7.07
C ASN A 247 43.11 22.91 5.57
N GLU A 248 44.32 22.97 4.98
CA GLU A 248 44.55 22.50 3.62
C GLU A 248 44.45 20.97 3.53
N ILE A 249 43.63 20.45 2.61
CA ILE A 249 43.48 19.01 2.37
C ILE A 249 44.69 18.49 1.61
N THR A 250 45.56 17.76 2.30
CA THR A 250 46.74 17.10 1.71
C THR A 250 46.44 15.71 1.16
N ALA A 251 47.40 15.09 0.45
CA ALA A 251 47.28 13.73 -0.06
C ALA A 251 47.04 12.66 1.03
N SER A 252 47.58 12.85 2.24
CA SER A 252 47.35 11.92 3.37
C SER A 252 45.90 11.99 3.87
N HIS A 253 45.27 13.16 3.83
CA HIS A 253 43.86 13.32 4.18
C HIS A 253 42.95 12.61 3.17
N TRP A 254 43.29 12.66 1.87
CA TRP A 254 42.56 11.89 0.85
C TRP A 254 42.66 10.39 1.05
N LYS A 255 43.86 9.88 1.38
CA LYS A 255 44.03 8.45 1.71
C LYS A 255 43.15 8.05 2.89
N LEU A 256 43.11 8.86 3.95
CA LEU A 256 42.27 8.61 5.12
C LEU A 256 40.78 8.68 4.78
N PHE A 257 40.36 9.63 3.95
CA PHE A 257 38.99 9.72 3.45
C PHE A 257 38.56 8.43 2.76
N TYR A 258 39.38 7.89 1.85
CA TYR A 258 39.08 6.64 1.15
C TYR A 258 38.96 5.45 2.10
N GLU A 259 39.90 5.30 3.03
CA GLU A 259 39.87 4.23 4.04
C GLU A 259 38.60 4.33 4.90
N LYS A 260 38.30 5.52 5.44
CA LYS A 260 37.12 5.72 6.30
C LYS A 260 35.80 5.64 5.53
N LEU A 261 35.76 6.02 4.26
CA LEU A 261 34.57 5.93 3.43
C LEU A 261 34.14 4.46 3.22
N ILE A 262 35.09 3.57 2.96
CA ILE A 262 34.81 2.13 2.91
C ILE A 262 34.38 1.63 4.28
N ASP A 263 35.07 2.06 5.34
CA ASP A 263 34.79 1.62 6.71
C ASP A 263 33.35 1.88 7.17
N LEU A 264 32.67 2.90 6.62
CA LEU A 264 31.24 3.16 6.87
C LEU A 264 30.34 1.94 6.60
N PHE A 265 30.78 1.03 5.73
CA PHE A 265 30.04 -0.15 5.31
C PHE A 265 30.69 -1.45 5.81
N VAL A 266 31.77 -1.38 6.58
CA VAL A 266 32.51 -2.56 7.03
C VAL A 266 32.13 -2.95 8.45
N ILE A 267 31.93 -4.26 8.67
CA ILE A 267 31.86 -4.87 9.99
C ILE A 267 33.12 -5.71 10.22
N GLU A 268 33.53 -5.82 11.48
CA GLU A 268 34.63 -6.69 11.90
C GLU A 268 34.08 -7.86 12.72
N LYS A 269 34.51 -9.08 12.39
CA LYS A 269 34.05 -10.31 13.05
C LYS A 269 34.36 -10.30 14.55
N GLU A 270 35.47 -9.70 14.96
CA GLU A 270 35.85 -9.55 16.38
C GLU A 270 34.88 -8.66 17.19
N ASN A 271 34.03 -7.86 16.54
CA ASN A 271 33.04 -7.03 17.22
C ASN A 271 31.78 -7.81 17.67
N PHE A 272 31.66 -9.08 17.28
CA PHE A 272 30.56 -9.94 17.69
C PHE A 272 30.91 -10.69 18.98
N SER A 273 29.91 -10.89 19.83
CA SER A 273 30.09 -11.59 21.10
C SER A 273 30.35 -13.10 20.89
N SER A 274 31.16 -13.70 21.76
CA SER A 274 31.58 -15.10 21.62
C SER A 274 30.46 -16.14 21.81
N ASP A 275 29.30 -15.72 22.33
CA ASP A 275 28.08 -16.55 22.43
C ASP A 275 27.33 -16.69 21.11
N ILE A 276 27.76 -15.98 20.05
CA ILE A 276 27.12 -15.97 18.74
C ILE A 276 28.00 -16.70 17.71
N ASN A 277 27.40 -17.60 16.93
CA ASN A 277 28.06 -18.28 15.83
C ASN A 277 28.12 -17.41 14.55
N ILE A 278 28.84 -16.29 14.63
CA ILE A 278 29.00 -15.34 13.52
C ILE A 278 29.65 -15.99 12.29
N GLU A 279 30.55 -16.95 12.49
CA GLU A 279 31.22 -17.68 11.41
C GLU A 279 30.21 -18.47 10.55
N ALA A 280 29.28 -19.20 11.18
CA ALA A 280 28.24 -19.92 10.46
C ALA A 280 27.30 -18.98 9.69
N PHE A 281 27.03 -17.79 10.23
CA PHE A 281 26.23 -16.76 9.56
C PHE A 281 26.95 -16.19 8.34
N LEU A 282 28.19 -15.71 8.50
CA LEU A 282 28.98 -15.13 7.42
C LEU A 282 29.22 -16.15 6.30
N ASN A 283 29.45 -17.42 6.62
CA ASN A 283 29.57 -18.48 5.61
C ASN A 283 28.31 -18.69 4.75
N LYS A 284 27.13 -18.24 5.21
CA LYS A 284 25.86 -18.36 4.46
C LYS A 284 25.47 -17.12 3.67
N PHE A 285 25.89 -15.95 4.15
CA PHE A 285 25.41 -14.67 3.61
C PHE A 285 26.53 -13.81 3.05
N SER A 286 27.78 -14.30 3.05
CA SER A 286 28.91 -13.62 2.44
C SER A 286 29.44 -14.31 1.19
N ILE A 287 30.03 -13.50 0.31
CA ILE A 287 30.78 -13.93 -0.86
C ILE A 287 32.24 -13.50 -0.77
N ASN A 288 33.12 -14.27 -1.39
CA ASN A 288 34.49 -13.89 -1.64
C ASN A 288 34.63 -13.47 -3.12
N PRO A 289 34.81 -12.17 -3.43
CA PRO A 289 34.94 -11.69 -4.81
C PRO A 289 36.12 -12.35 -5.52
N GLN A 290 35.86 -12.86 -6.72
CA GLN A 290 36.89 -13.43 -7.58
C GLN A 290 36.46 -13.26 -9.04
N ILE A 291 37.43 -13.22 -9.95
CA ILE A 291 37.16 -13.07 -11.38
C ILE A 291 36.19 -14.17 -11.84
N GLY A 292 35.08 -13.75 -12.45
CA GLY A 292 34.05 -14.66 -12.98
C GLY A 292 33.00 -15.13 -11.97
N LEU A 293 33.08 -14.70 -10.69
CA LEU A 293 31.98 -14.85 -9.73
C LEU A 293 30.73 -14.15 -10.27
N ASN A 294 29.53 -14.73 -10.12
CA ASN A 294 28.30 -14.12 -10.65
C ASN A 294 28.27 -13.88 -12.18
N SER A 295 29.10 -14.57 -12.97
CA SER A 295 29.16 -14.43 -14.44
C SER A 295 27.89 -14.87 -15.18
N HIS A 296 27.00 -15.61 -14.51
CA HIS A 296 25.68 -15.95 -15.01
C HIS A 296 24.73 -14.74 -15.03
N PHE A 297 24.97 -13.71 -14.21
CA PHE A 297 24.21 -12.47 -14.17
C PHE A 297 24.64 -11.54 -15.32
N LYS A 298 23.85 -11.48 -16.39
CA LYS A 298 24.17 -10.73 -17.61
C LYS A 298 23.28 -9.51 -17.80
N THR A 299 22.03 -9.59 -17.36
CA THR A 299 21.01 -8.55 -17.53
C THR A 299 19.98 -8.58 -16.40
N ILE A 300 19.10 -7.57 -16.38
CA ILE A 300 17.98 -7.49 -15.45
C ILE A 300 17.09 -8.73 -15.59
N GLY A 301 16.69 -9.30 -14.45
CA GLY A 301 15.88 -10.50 -14.37
C GLY A 301 16.69 -11.79 -14.22
N ASP A 302 17.99 -11.81 -14.54
CA ASP A 302 18.88 -12.90 -14.17
C ASP A 302 19.02 -13.01 -12.64
N TYR A 303 19.28 -14.21 -12.13
CA TYR A 303 19.64 -14.38 -10.72
C TYR A 303 20.96 -13.67 -10.41
N ASN A 304 20.90 -12.73 -9.48
CA ASN A 304 22.05 -11.98 -8.97
C ASN A 304 22.49 -12.53 -7.61
N LEU A 305 23.73 -13.01 -7.50
CA LEU A 305 24.25 -13.63 -6.29
C LEU A 305 24.15 -12.73 -5.04
N ILE A 306 24.33 -11.42 -5.22
CA ILE A 306 24.29 -10.44 -4.11
C ILE A 306 22.93 -10.44 -3.38
N ASN A 307 21.84 -10.82 -4.05
CA ASN A 307 20.49 -10.86 -3.43
C ASN A 307 20.36 -11.97 -2.38
N SER A 308 21.22 -12.98 -2.43
CA SER A 308 21.23 -14.10 -1.47
C SER A 308 22.43 -14.08 -0.54
N HIS A 309 23.53 -13.45 -0.98
CA HIS A 309 24.76 -13.32 -0.22
C HIS A 309 25.23 -11.85 -0.27
N PRO A 310 24.53 -10.95 0.45
CA PRO A 310 24.72 -9.51 0.32
C PRO A 310 25.97 -8.98 1.03
N ILE A 311 26.72 -9.83 1.75
CA ILE A 311 27.94 -9.45 2.44
C ILE A 311 29.14 -9.79 1.56
N ILE A 312 30.08 -8.87 1.41
CA ILE A 312 31.30 -9.08 0.63
C ILE A 312 32.48 -9.22 1.59
N ARG A 313 33.18 -10.34 1.56
CA ARG A 313 34.39 -10.56 2.35
C ARG A 313 35.54 -9.70 1.78
N LEU A 314 36.18 -8.92 2.65
CA LEU A 314 37.37 -8.13 2.29
C LEU A 314 38.65 -8.84 2.71
N ASP A 315 38.67 -9.39 3.93
CA ASP A 315 39.76 -10.23 4.43
C ASP A 315 39.22 -11.29 5.42
N ASN A 316 40.04 -11.78 6.35
CA ASN A 316 39.60 -12.80 7.33
C ASN A 316 38.69 -12.24 8.44
N GLU A 317 38.81 -10.96 8.74
CA GLU A 317 38.08 -10.31 9.84
C GLU A 317 37.11 -9.24 9.34
N LYS A 318 37.34 -8.65 8.16
CA LYS A 318 36.57 -7.53 7.61
C LYS A 318 35.60 -7.94 6.51
N TYR A 319 34.37 -7.45 6.64
CA TYR A 319 33.26 -7.73 5.74
C TYR A 319 32.53 -6.45 5.36
N PHE A 320 32.35 -6.21 4.07
CA PHE A 320 31.65 -5.07 3.49
C PHE A 320 30.16 -5.40 3.30
N VAL A 321 29.28 -4.61 3.90
CA VAL A 321 27.82 -4.74 3.86
C VAL A 321 27.26 -3.50 3.15
N PRO A 322 27.14 -3.53 1.81
CA PRO A 322 26.78 -2.34 1.03
C PRO A 322 25.38 -1.82 1.32
N ILE A 323 24.40 -2.71 1.48
CA ILE A 323 22.99 -2.37 1.67
C ILE A 323 22.40 -3.32 2.72
N THR A 324 22.05 -2.79 3.89
CA THR A 324 21.46 -3.58 4.98
C THR A 324 20.11 -4.19 4.58
N PHE A 325 19.30 -3.48 3.78
CA PHE A 325 18.02 -4.01 3.27
C PHE A 325 18.19 -5.38 2.58
N LEU A 326 19.20 -5.53 1.71
CA LEU A 326 19.47 -6.80 1.03
C LEU A 326 19.82 -7.91 2.03
N LEU A 327 20.49 -7.57 3.14
CA LEU A 327 20.73 -8.51 4.23
C LEU A 327 19.43 -8.99 4.87
N PHE A 328 18.53 -8.07 5.25
CA PHE A 328 17.21 -8.42 5.80
C PHE A 328 16.39 -9.30 4.84
N GLU A 329 16.39 -8.97 3.55
CA GLU A 329 15.72 -9.77 2.54
C GLU A 329 16.37 -11.16 2.39
N SER A 330 17.70 -11.24 2.30
CA SER A 330 18.42 -12.50 2.10
C SER A 330 18.21 -13.49 3.25
N VAL A 331 18.19 -13.03 4.51
CA VAL A 331 17.94 -13.90 5.67
C VAL A 331 16.50 -14.40 5.71
N TYR A 332 15.57 -13.60 5.20
CA TYR A 332 14.15 -13.97 5.07
C TYR A 332 13.90 -14.94 3.92
N GLU A 333 14.58 -14.77 2.79
CA GLU A 333 14.31 -15.53 1.57
C GLU A 333 15.14 -16.83 1.45
N SER A 334 16.38 -16.86 1.93
CA SER A 334 17.28 -18.00 1.76
C SER A 334 16.77 -19.31 2.37
N PRO A 335 16.16 -19.34 3.58
CA PRO A 335 15.69 -20.58 4.19
C PRO A 335 14.66 -21.33 3.32
N PHE A 336 13.82 -20.60 2.59
CA PHE A 336 12.89 -21.19 1.62
C PHE A 336 13.64 -22.03 0.58
N TYR A 337 14.65 -21.46 -0.08
CA TYR A 337 15.42 -22.14 -1.12
C TYR A 337 16.18 -23.35 -0.57
N TRP A 338 16.71 -23.27 0.65
CA TRP A 338 17.39 -24.38 1.30
C TRP A 338 16.48 -25.58 1.55
N MET A 339 15.19 -25.33 1.84
CA MET A 339 14.20 -26.37 2.10
C MET A 339 13.63 -26.95 0.81
N ILE A 340 13.26 -26.11 -0.17
CA ILE A 340 12.65 -26.61 -1.42
C ILE A 340 13.64 -27.36 -2.32
N THR A 341 14.94 -27.14 -2.14
CA THR A 341 16.00 -27.91 -2.82
C THR A 341 16.33 -29.22 -2.13
N ASN A 342 15.74 -29.51 -0.97
CA ASN A 342 15.87 -30.80 -0.28
C ASN A 342 14.64 -31.69 -0.60
N PRO A 343 14.79 -32.75 -1.42
CA PRO A 343 13.67 -33.60 -1.81
C PRO A 343 12.98 -34.30 -0.64
N ALA A 344 13.68 -34.54 0.48
CA ALA A 344 13.12 -35.21 1.65
C ALA A 344 12.27 -34.28 2.53
N TYR A 345 12.36 -32.96 2.34
CA TYR A 345 11.66 -31.97 3.18
C TYR A 345 10.78 -30.99 2.41
N MET A 346 10.93 -30.90 1.08
CA MET A 346 10.23 -29.91 0.25
C MET A 346 8.70 -29.92 0.43
N ASP A 347 8.08 -31.11 0.56
CA ASP A 347 6.63 -31.23 0.73
C ASP A 347 6.16 -30.74 2.10
N GLU A 348 6.90 -31.06 3.16
CA GLU A 348 6.59 -30.59 4.51
C GLU A 348 6.81 -29.08 4.61
N ALA A 349 7.89 -28.55 4.03
CA ALA A 349 8.14 -27.11 3.96
C ALA A 349 7.03 -26.37 3.19
N ALA A 350 6.53 -26.93 2.08
CA ALA A 350 5.43 -26.34 1.32
C ALA A 350 4.13 -26.29 2.14
N LYS A 351 3.82 -27.37 2.86
CA LYS A 351 2.67 -27.45 3.77
C LYS A 351 2.77 -26.49 4.95
N ASN A 352 3.95 -26.41 5.58
CA ASN A 352 4.22 -25.47 6.68
C ASN A 352 4.06 -24.03 6.23
N ARG A 353 4.59 -23.69 5.05
CA ARG A 353 4.46 -22.35 4.47
C ARG A 353 3.01 -21.97 4.20
N GLY A 354 2.20 -22.88 3.62
CA GLY A 354 0.76 -22.64 3.41
C GLY A 354 0.04 -22.36 4.73
N ARG A 355 0.22 -23.25 5.71
CA ARG A 355 -0.36 -23.11 7.06
C ARG A 355 0.01 -21.79 7.73
N THR A 356 1.29 -21.43 7.68
CA THR A 356 1.78 -20.18 8.27
C THR A 356 1.16 -18.96 7.58
N GLY A 357 1.02 -19.00 6.24
CA GLY A 357 0.34 -17.94 5.50
C GLY A 357 -1.08 -17.69 5.97
N GLU A 358 -1.87 -18.76 6.11
CA GLU A 358 -3.25 -18.69 6.63
C GLU A 358 -3.29 -18.11 8.04
N GLU A 359 -2.41 -18.56 8.93
CA GLU A 359 -2.35 -18.11 10.32
C GLU A 359 -1.96 -16.62 10.41
N ILE A 360 -1.01 -16.16 9.60
CA ILE A 360 -0.62 -14.74 9.59
C ILE A 360 -1.76 -13.85 9.08
N ALA A 361 -2.43 -14.24 7.98
CA ALA A 361 -3.56 -13.51 7.45
C ALA A 361 -4.73 -13.46 8.45
N TYR A 362 -5.01 -14.59 9.10
CA TYR A 362 -6.01 -14.69 10.17
C TYR A 362 -5.68 -13.73 11.31
N ASP A 363 -4.45 -13.70 11.81
CA ASP A 363 -4.05 -12.82 12.92
C ASP A 363 -4.30 -11.33 12.63
N PHE A 364 -4.00 -10.87 11.41
CA PHE A 364 -4.24 -9.47 11.03
C PHE A 364 -5.73 -9.16 10.93
N LEU A 365 -6.51 -10.03 10.29
CA LEU A 365 -7.95 -9.85 10.14
C LEU A 365 -8.69 -10.03 11.47
N LEU A 366 -8.17 -10.85 12.38
CA LEU A 366 -8.68 -11.00 13.74
C LEU A 366 -8.57 -9.70 14.52
N LYS A 367 -7.45 -8.97 14.40
CA LYS A 367 -7.26 -7.66 15.05
C LYS A 367 -8.27 -6.61 14.56
N VAL A 368 -8.69 -6.70 13.30
CA VAL A 368 -9.65 -5.75 12.68
C VAL A 368 -11.10 -6.16 12.96
N PHE A 369 -11.48 -7.41 12.69
CA PHE A 369 -12.87 -7.87 12.74
C PHE A 369 -13.28 -8.46 14.09
N GLY A 370 -12.32 -8.94 14.89
CA GLY A 370 -12.53 -9.57 16.19
C GLY A 370 -12.95 -11.04 16.11
N GLU A 371 -12.74 -11.78 17.20
CA GLU A 371 -12.94 -13.25 17.29
C GLU A 371 -14.32 -13.73 16.85
N ARG A 372 -15.37 -12.96 17.10
CA ARG A 372 -16.75 -13.36 16.78
C ARG A 372 -17.08 -13.27 15.29
N ARG A 373 -16.23 -12.63 14.50
CA ARG A 373 -16.47 -12.29 13.09
C ARG A 373 -15.44 -12.87 12.14
N THR A 374 -14.38 -13.49 12.65
CA THR A 374 -13.27 -14.02 11.86
C THR A 374 -13.15 -15.52 12.08
N PHE A 375 -13.18 -16.28 10.99
CA PHE A 375 -13.13 -17.73 11.00
C PHE A 375 -11.99 -18.22 10.11
N GLN A 376 -11.20 -19.19 10.59
CA GLN A 376 -10.06 -19.75 9.87
C GLN A 376 -10.41 -21.12 9.29
N SER A 377 -9.86 -21.41 8.10
CA SER A 377 -9.94 -22.70 7.39
C SER A 377 -11.36 -23.25 7.34
N VAL A 378 -12.26 -22.50 6.70
CA VAL A 378 -13.70 -22.79 6.62
C VAL A 378 -14.00 -23.66 5.42
N LYS A 379 -14.53 -24.86 5.65
CA LYS A 379 -14.99 -25.77 4.59
C LYS A 379 -16.43 -25.47 4.19
N ILE A 380 -16.72 -25.53 2.90
CA ILE A 380 -18.06 -25.33 2.33
C ILE A 380 -18.55 -26.63 1.72
N THR A 381 -19.71 -27.11 2.19
CA THR A 381 -20.30 -28.37 1.73
C THR A 381 -21.79 -28.21 1.41
N LEU A 382 -22.18 -28.49 0.17
CA LEU A 382 -23.59 -28.58 -0.24
C LEU A 382 -24.14 -30.01 -0.08
N LYS A 383 -23.31 -31.01 -0.42
CA LYS A 383 -23.66 -32.43 -0.32
C LYS A 383 -22.78 -33.11 0.73
N LYS A 384 -23.39 -33.97 1.55
CA LYS A 384 -22.68 -34.71 2.60
C LYS A 384 -21.57 -35.57 1.97
N GLY A 385 -20.32 -35.35 2.38
CA GLY A 385 -19.14 -36.11 1.91
C GLY A 385 -18.41 -35.50 0.71
N HIS A 386 -18.79 -34.32 0.24
CA HIS A 386 -18.08 -33.59 -0.81
C HIS A 386 -17.90 -32.11 -0.42
N ASP A 387 -16.64 -31.67 -0.39
CA ASP A 387 -16.27 -30.28 -0.15
C ASP A 387 -16.31 -29.55 -1.51
N ASP A 388 -17.16 -28.52 -1.64
CA ASP A 388 -17.28 -27.71 -2.86
C ASP A 388 -16.04 -26.81 -3.02
N THR A 389 -15.60 -26.22 -1.91
CA THR A 389 -14.40 -25.40 -1.75
C THR A 389 -14.18 -25.14 -0.26
N ASP A 390 -13.05 -24.52 0.05
CA ASP A 390 -12.68 -23.95 1.34
C ASP A 390 -12.39 -22.44 1.25
N ILE A 391 -12.37 -21.77 2.40
CA ILE A 391 -11.97 -20.39 2.59
C ILE A 391 -10.91 -20.35 3.70
N ASP A 392 -9.72 -19.84 3.41
CA ASP A 392 -8.63 -19.76 4.37
C ASP A 392 -8.97 -18.82 5.55
N VAL A 393 -9.53 -17.64 5.25
CA VAL A 393 -10.09 -16.75 6.27
C VAL A 393 -11.42 -16.16 5.80
N LEU A 394 -12.47 -16.33 6.61
CA LEU A 394 -13.79 -15.74 6.39
C LEU A 394 -14.05 -14.67 7.45
N CYS A 395 -14.28 -13.43 7.01
CA CYS A 395 -14.73 -12.35 7.88
C CYS A 395 -16.19 -11.98 7.60
N ILE A 396 -16.99 -11.75 8.64
CA ILE A 396 -18.41 -11.39 8.53
C ILE A 396 -18.67 -10.06 9.23
N LEU A 397 -19.28 -9.12 8.51
CA LEU A 397 -19.67 -7.81 9.04
C LEU A 397 -21.10 -7.45 8.62
N GLY A 398 -22.07 -7.84 9.44
CA GLY A 398 -23.48 -7.58 9.18
C GLY A 398 -23.93 -8.25 7.89
N SER A 399 -24.35 -7.44 6.91
CA SER A 399 -24.82 -7.90 5.59
C SER A 399 -23.70 -8.21 4.59
N LYS A 400 -22.43 -8.16 5.00
CA LYS A 400 -21.27 -8.33 4.13
C LYS A 400 -20.36 -9.44 4.64
N ALA A 401 -19.70 -10.13 3.71
CA ALA A 401 -18.62 -11.06 4.02
C ALA A 401 -17.36 -10.73 3.20
N LEU A 402 -16.21 -11.13 3.72
CA LEU A 402 -14.92 -11.09 3.04
C LEU A 402 -14.37 -12.52 3.02
N CYS A 403 -14.22 -13.08 1.82
CA CYS A 403 -13.60 -14.38 1.59
C CYS A 403 -12.14 -14.17 1.20
N VAL A 404 -11.23 -14.69 2.03
CA VAL A 404 -9.79 -14.54 1.84
C VAL A 404 -9.20 -15.87 1.44
N GLN A 405 -8.39 -15.86 0.39
CA GLN A 405 -7.66 -17.02 -0.11
C GLN A 405 -6.17 -16.68 -0.14
N VAL A 406 -5.37 -17.46 0.56
CA VAL A 406 -3.93 -17.28 0.72
C VAL A 406 -3.20 -18.19 -0.27
N LYS A 407 -2.20 -17.63 -0.93
CA LYS A 407 -1.30 -18.30 -1.86
C LYS A 407 0.14 -17.97 -1.51
N SER A 408 1.07 -18.80 -1.93
CA SER A 408 2.51 -18.63 -1.66
C SER A 408 3.35 -18.71 -2.93
N LYS A 409 2.73 -18.54 -4.10
CA LYS A 409 3.43 -18.57 -5.38
C LYS A 409 4.31 -17.31 -5.53
N LYS A 410 5.57 -17.53 -5.92
CA LYS A 410 6.56 -16.48 -6.24
C LYS A 410 6.67 -16.31 -7.76
N LEU A 411 7.11 -15.13 -8.16
CA LEU A 411 7.55 -14.86 -9.52
C LEU A 411 8.91 -15.53 -9.80
N THR A 412 9.00 -16.27 -10.90
CA THR A 412 10.21 -16.97 -11.33
C THR A 412 11.20 -16.06 -12.06
N GLU A 413 12.47 -16.48 -12.16
CA GLU A 413 13.51 -15.77 -12.93
C GLU A 413 13.11 -15.59 -14.39
N ILE A 414 12.51 -16.63 -14.98
CA ILE A 414 12.04 -16.63 -16.38
C ILE A 414 10.96 -15.56 -16.58
N SER A 415 10.03 -15.43 -15.63
CA SER A 415 9.01 -14.37 -15.65
C SER A 415 9.59 -12.97 -15.53
N ARG A 416 10.65 -12.77 -14.73
CA ARG A 416 11.33 -11.47 -14.57
C ARG A 416 12.03 -11.01 -15.86
N LYS A 417 12.33 -11.94 -16.77
CA LYS A 417 12.88 -11.66 -18.10
C LYS A 417 11.81 -11.38 -19.16
N GLY A 418 10.54 -11.33 -18.77
CA GLY A 418 9.43 -11.02 -19.67
C GLY A 418 8.91 -12.20 -20.48
N ASP A 419 9.08 -13.44 -20.00
CA ASP A 419 8.47 -14.61 -20.65
C ASP A 419 6.96 -14.67 -20.36
N ASP A 420 6.16 -14.63 -21.44
CA ASP A 420 4.69 -14.61 -21.39
C ASP A 420 4.09 -15.82 -20.66
N GLU A 421 4.59 -17.04 -20.94
CA GLU A 421 4.01 -18.28 -20.40
C GLU A 421 4.33 -18.44 -18.92
N ALA A 422 5.58 -18.18 -18.52
CA ALA A 422 6.01 -18.21 -17.14
C ALA A 422 5.25 -17.15 -16.31
N LEU A 423 5.12 -15.92 -16.82
CA LEU A 423 4.36 -14.85 -16.15
C LEU A 423 2.90 -15.24 -15.94
N LYS A 424 2.26 -15.80 -16.98
CA LYS A 424 0.87 -16.26 -16.89
C LYS A 424 0.72 -17.38 -15.85
N ASN A 425 1.63 -18.35 -15.81
CA ASN A 425 1.60 -19.45 -14.85
C ASN A 425 1.87 -18.98 -13.41
N ASP A 426 2.79 -18.02 -13.24
CA ASP A 426 3.09 -17.45 -11.93
C ASP A 426 1.92 -16.62 -11.41
N PHE A 427 1.33 -15.76 -12.24
CA PHE A 427 0.12 -15.01 -11.90
C PHE A 427 -1.08 -15.94 -11.64
N GLN A 428 -1.20 -17.04 -12.39
CA GLN A 428 -2.25 -18.03 -12.18
C GLN A 428 -2.23 -18.56 -10.74
N GLY A 429 -1.05 -19.02 -10.27
CA GLY A 429 -0.89 -19.56 -8.94
C GLY A 429 -0.87 -18.52 -7.81
N ALA A 430 -0.48 -17.27 -8.10
CA ALA A 430 -0.42 -16.20 -7.11
C ALA A 430 -1.78 -15.50 -6.88
N ALA A 431 -2.60 -15.35 -7.92
CA ALA A 431 -3.80 -14.51 -7.88
C ALA A 431 -5.04 -15.17 -8.50
N GLN A 432 -4.92 -15.74 -9.70
CA GLN A 432 -6.10 -16.21 -10.45
C GLN A 432 -6.78 -17.42 -9.78
N ASP A 433 -6.02 -18.36 -9.22
CA ASP A 433 -6.56 -19.52 -8.51
C ASP A 433 -7.31 -19.10 -7.24
N ALA A 434 -6.74 -18.16 -6.48
CA ALA A 434 -7.39 -17.54 -5.33
C ALA A 434 -8.73 -16.89 -5.72
N TYR A 435 -8.76 -16.17 -6.85
CA TYR A 435 -9.99 -15.57 -7.36
C TYR A 435 -11.05 -16.61 -7.75
N LYS A 436 -10.67 -17.65 -8.50
CA LYS A 436 -11.59 -18.72 -8.92
C LYS A 436 -12.20 -19.45 -7.71
N GLN A 437 -11.38 -19.78 -6.71
CA GLN A 437 -11.82 -20.38 -5.44
C GLN A 437 -12.76 -19.43 -4.69
N GLY A 438 -12.40 -18.14 -4.60
CA GLY A 438 -13.22 -17.09 -4.01
C GLY A 438 -14.59 -16.90 -4.68
N LEU A 439 -14.69 -17.07 -6.01
CA LEU A 439 -15.97 -17.00 -6.73
C LEU A 439 -16.91 -18.15 -6.33
N ILE A 440 -16.39 -19.37 -6.19
CA ILE A 440 -17.18 -20.52 -5.72
C ILE A 440 -17.68 -20.23 -4.30
N ALA A 441 -16.79 -19.79 -3.40
CA ALA A 441 -17.16 -19.44 -2.03
C ALA A 441 -18.24 -18.34 -1.97
N ARG A 442 -18.05 -17.27 -2.74
CA ARG A 442 -19.02 -16.18 -2.88
C ARG A 442 -20.39 -16.69 -3.33
N GLN A 443 -20.43 -17.51 -4.37
CA GLN A 443 -21.68 -18.08 -4.87
C GLN A 443 -22.39 -18.89 -3.77
N ARG A 444 -21.67 -19.78 -3.09
CA ARG A 444 -22.23 -20.64 -2.02
C ARG A 444 -22.77 -19.86 -0.83
N ILE A 445 -22.12 -18.76 -0.45
CA ILE A 445 -22.61 -17.87 0.63
C ILE A 445 -23.90 -17.17 0.20
N LEU A 446 -23.98 -16.66 -1.03
CA LEU A 446 -25.14 -15.90 -1.51
C LEU A 446 -26.38 -16.77 -1.81
N GLU A 447 -26.19 -18.03 -2.23
CA GLU A 447 -27.27 -18.98 -2.51
C GLU A 447 -27.95 -19.56 -1.25
N LYS A 448 -27.32 -19.42 -0.07
CA LYS A 448 -27.87 -19.81 1.25
C LYS A 448 -28.24 -21.30 1.42
N GLY A 449 -27.60 -22.20 0.68
CA GLY A 449 -27.86 -23.64 0.74
C GLY A 449 -26.72 -24.49 1.30
N ALA A 450 -25.52 -23.93 1.47
CA ALA A 450 -24.34 -24.68 1.88
C ALA A 450 -24.14 -24.67 3.40
N LYS A 451 -23.47 -25.70 3.91
CA LYS A 451 -22.95 -25.75 5.29
C LYS A 451 -21.52 -25.25 5.32
N PHE A 452 -21.22 -24.46 6.35
CA PHE A 452 -19.91 -23.88 6.60
C PHE A 452 -19.34 -24.51 7.86
N ILE A 453 -18.18 -25.13 7.78
CA ILE A 453 -17.60 -25.89 8.90
C ILE A 453 -16.23 -25.29 9.20
N ASN A 454 -16.02 -24.88 10.45
CA ASN A 454 -14.73 -24.36 10.89
C ASN A 454 -13.69 -25.49 11.07
N ARG A 455 -12.43 -25.11 11.35
CA ARG A 455 -11.34 -26.05 11.63
C ARG A 455 -11.63 -27.07 12.75
N ASP A 456 -12.46 -26.71 13.73
CA ASP A 456 -12.84 -27.60 14.84
C ASP A 456 -14.00 -28.55 14.51
N GLY A 457 -14.50 -28.54 13.27
CA GLY A 457 -15.65 -29.34 12.86
C GLY A 457 -17.01 -28.75 13.29
N ARG A 458 -17.05 -27.51 13.78
CA ARG A 458 -18.28 -26.82 14.19
C ARG A 458 -18.91 -26.08 13.02
N GLU A 459 -20.22 -26.15 12.91
CA GLU A 459 -20.98 -25.44 11.88
C GLU A 459 -21.06 -23.94 12.20
N ILE A 460 -20.65 -23.11 11.23
CA ILE A 460 -20.78 -21.66 11.25
C ILE A 460 -22.14 -21.30 10.65
N LYS A 461 -23.01 -20.73 11.46
CA LYS A 461 -24.31 -20.24 10.98
C LYS A 461 -24.16 -18.83 10.40
N LEU A 462 -24.18 -18.74 9.08
CA LEU A 462 -24.16 -17.45 8.38
C LEU A 462 -25.53 -16.76 8.46
N SER A 463 -25.52 -15.43 8.52
CA SER A 463 -26.75 -14.64 8.46
C SER A 463 -27.38 -14.71 7.07
N GLU A 464 -28.68 -14.93 7.00
CA GLU A 464 -29.44 -14.81 5.74
C GLU A 464 -29.45 -13.36 5.21
N GLU A 465 -29.02 -12.37 5.98
CA GLU A 465 -29.01 -10.97 5.54
C GLU A 465 -27.76 -10.59 4.72
N ILE A 466 -26.79 -11.51 4.59
CA ILE A 466 -25.62 -11.32 3.73
C ILE A 466 -26.09 -11.15 2.29
N ASN A 467 -25.75 -10.01 1.70
CA ASN A 467 -26.16 -9.64 0.35
C ASN A 467 -24.98 -9.32 -0.56
N ASP A 468 -23.75 -9.32 -0.03
CA ASP A 468 -22.55 -9.20 -0.84
C ASP A 468 -21.35 -9.87 -0.16
N VAL A 469 -20.42 -10.34 -0.98
CA VAL A 469 -19.22 -11.06 -0.56
C VAL A 469 -18.06 -10.56 -1.41
N TYR A 470 -17.07 -9.96 -0.74
CA TYR A 470 -15.83 -9.52 -1.36
C TYR A 470 -14.81 -10.65 -1.39
N ILE A 471 -13.99 -10.69 -2.43
CA ILE A 471 -12.94 -11.69 -2.61
C ILE A 471 -11.59 -11.01 -2.42
N MET A 472 -10.75 -11.57 -1.56
CA MET A 472 -9.39 -11.10 -1.31
C MET A 472 -8.41 -12.25 -1.54
N GLY A 473 -7.51 -12.08 -2.51
CA GLY A 473 -6.33 -12.93 -2.67
C GLY A 473 -5.16 -12.36 -1.88
N ILE A 474 -4.49 -13.19 -1.09
CA ILE A 474 -3.27 -12.79 -0.37
C ILE A 474 -2.11 -13.65 -0.85
N THR A 475 -1.00 -13.04 -1.24
CA THR A 475 0.27 -13.76 -1.37
C THR A 475 1.13 -13.61 -0.11
N THR A 476 1.74 -14.69 0.36
CA THR A 476 2.69 -14.66 1.49
C THR A 476 4.06 -14.10 1.12
N GLU A 477 4.26 -13.74 -0.15
CA GLU A 477 5.56 -13.36 -0.70
C GLU A 477 5.53 -11.94 -1.24
N ASN A 478 6.71 -11.33 -1.32
CA ASN A 478 6.87 -10.11 -2.08
C ASN A 478 6.71 -10.42 -3.57
N TYR A 479 5.58 -10.02 -4.15
CA TYR A 479 5.28 -10.19 -5.56
C TYR A 479 5.22 -8.79 -6.20
N PRO A 480 6.29 -8.37 -6.92
CA PRO A 480 6.37 -7.02 -7.48
C PRO A 480 5.22 -6.74 -8.43
N SER A 481 4.71 -5.50 -8.43
CA SER A 481 3.61 -5.03 -9.30
C SER A 481 2.31 -5.86 -9.25
N LEU A 482 2.06 -6.63 -8.18
CA LEU A 482 0.89 -7.54 -8.09
C LEU A 482 -0.44 -6.81 -8.31
N THR A 483 -0.59 -5.61 -7.76
CA THR A 483 -1.81 -4.80 -7.91
C THR A 483 -2.03 -4.40 -9.37
N HIS A 484 -0.97 -3.98 -10.07
CA HIS A 484 -1.00 -3.64 -11.48
C HIS A 484 -1.29 -4.87 -12.35
N GLN A 485 -0.58 -5.98 -12.13
CA GLN A 485 -0.81 -7.24 -12.84
C GLN A 485 -2.24 -7.77 -12.61
N SER A 486 -2.80 -7.60 -11.42
CA SER A 486 -4.18 -8.00 -11.13
C SER A 486 -5.23 -7.18 -11.90
N ASN A 487 -4.92 -5.94 -12.23
CA ASN A 487 -5.78 -5.12 -13.08
C ASN A 487 -5.78 -5.65 -14.52
N ILE A 488 -4.59 -5.92 -15.07
CA ILE A 488 -4.39 -6.26 -16.48
C ILE A 488 -4.62 -7.74 -16.79
N MET A 489 -4.04 -8.64 -16.00
CA MET A 489 -3.94 -10.07 -16.33
C MET A 489 -5.11 -10.90 -15.85
N LEU A 490 -5.90 -10.41 -14.88
CA LEU A 490 -7.01 -11.15 -14.29
C LEU A 490 -8.05 -11.53 -15.34
N ASP A 491 -8.34 -12.81 -15.43
CA ASP A 491 -9.43 -13.37 -16.23
C ASP A 491 -10.70 -13.45 -15.38
N LYS A 492 -11.74 -12.73 -15.80
CA LYS A 492 -13.04 -12.69 -15.13
C LYS A 492 -14.16 -12.52 -16.14
N LYS A 493 -15.37 -12.95 -15.79
CA LYS A 493 -16.57 -12.59 -16.54
C LYS A 493 -16.99 -11.15 -16.22
N ASP A 494 -17.69 -10.50 -17.13
CA ASP A 494 -18.13 -9.11 -16.95
C ASP A 494 -19.03 -8.94 -15.71
N ILE A 495 -19.89 -9.92 -15.46
CA ILE A 495 -20.82 -9.94 -14.32
C ILE A 495 -20.16 -10.23 -12.96
N ASP A 496 -18.96 -10.82 -12.97
CA ASP A 496 -18.27 -11.21 -11.76
C ASP A 496 -17.53 -9.99 -11.16
N PRO A 497 -17.53 -9.83 -9.82
CA PRO A 497 -16.84 -8.73 -9.18
C PRO A 497 -15.33 -8.88 -9.31
N TYR A 498 -14.60 -7.76 -9.22
CA TYR A 498 -13.16 -7.81 -9.04
C TYR A 498 -12.80 -8.37 -7.65
N PRO A 499 -11.71 -9.12 -7.53
CA PRO A 499 -11.04 -9.33 -6.25
C PRO A 499 -10.20 -8.11 -5.89
N ILE A 500 -9.80 -8.03 -4.63
CA ILE A 500 -8.56 -7.34 -4.26
C ILE A 500 -7.46 -8.38 -4.11
N VAL A 501 -6.27 -8.11 -4.63
CA VAL A 501 -5.11 -9.01 -4.53
C VAL A 501 -3.95 -8.21 -3.97
N LEU A 502 -3.36 -8.69 -2.88
CA LEU A 502 -2.33 -7.97 -2.12
C LEU A 502 -1.35 -8.93 -1.45
N SER A 503 -0.19 -8.43 -1.02
CA SER A 503 0.74 -9.21 -0.23
C SER A 503 0.39 -9.20 1.26
N ILE A 504 0.97 -10.10 2.03
CA ILE A 504 0.81 -10.12 3.49
C ILE A 504 1.41 -8.88 4.17
N PHE A 505 2.38 -8.23 3.51
CA PHE A 505 3.00 -6.98 3.93
C PHE A 505 2.04 -5.80 3.73
N ASP A 506 1.34 -5.76 2.60
CA ASP A 506 0.27 -4.78 2.36
C ASP A 506 -0.87 -4.94 3.38
N LEU A 507 -1.26 -6.19 3.68
CA LEU A 507 -2.32 -6.46 4.64
C LEU A 507 -1.98 -5.90 6.03
N GLU A 508 -0.72 -6.02 6.48
CA GLU A 508 -0.28 -5.45 7.75
C GLU A 508 -0.50 -3.93 7.80
N ILE A 509 -0.10 -3.23 6.75
CA ILE A 509 -0.21 -1.77 6.65
C ILE A 509 -1.68 -1.36 6.60
N ILE A 510 -2.50 -2.04 5.78
CA ILE A 510 -3.94 -1.76 5.68
C ILE A 510 -4.63 -2.01 7.04
N ALA A 511 -4.33 -3.14 7.70
CA ALA A 511 -4.90 -3.46 9.00
C ALA A 511 -4.47 -2.48 10.10
N HIS A 512 -3.27 -1.89 9.99
CA HIS A 512 -2.81 -0.85 10.89
C HIS A 512 -3.62 0.44 10.75
N TYR A 513 -3.75 0.97 9.53
CA TYR A 513 -4.45 2.24 9.29
C TYR A 513 -5.98 2.12 9.34
N LEU A 514 -6.52 0.96 8.99
CA LEU A 514 -7.96 0.68 8.94
C LEU A 514 -8.32 -0.41 9.95
N ASN A 515 -8.11 -0.11 11.24
CA ASN A 515 -8.33 -1.06 12.33
C ASN A 515 -9.80 -1.22 12.75
N ASP A 516 -10.71 -0.39 12.23
CA ASP A 516 -12.15 -0.58 12.36
C ASP A 516 -12.68 -1.42 11.18
N PRO A 517 -13.48 -2.46 11.43
CA PRO A 517 -13.90 -3.38 10.37
C PRO A 517 -14.81 -2.71 9.33
N TYR A 518 -15.51 -1.62 9.66
CA TYR A 518 -16.31 -0.88 8.68
C TYR A 518 -15.42 -0.04 7.77
N ASP A 519 -14.40 0.62 8.31
CA ASP A 519 -13.45 1.39 7.50
C ASP A 519 -12.61 0.47 6.60
N PHE A 520 -12.15 -0.67 7.13
CA PHE A 520 -11.43 -1.70 6.36
C PHE A 520 -12.30 -2.20 5.20
N LEU A 521 -13.50 -2.71 5.50
CA LEU A 521 -14.34 -3.30 4.46
C LEU A 521 -14.87 -2.25 3.47
N TYR A 522 -15.05 -1.00 3.91
CA TYR A 522 -15.35 0.12 3.02
C TYR A 522 -14.21 0.39 2.05
N TYR A 523 -12.96 0.37 2.51
CA TYR A 523 -11.79 0.49 1.64
C TYR A 523 -11.75 -0.63 0.59
N ILE A 524 -11.93 -1.88 1.02
CA ILE A 524 -11.99 -3.04 0.09
C ILE A 524 -13.07 -2.86 -0.96
N LYS A 525 -14.29 -2.45 -0.56
CA LYS A 525 -15.37 -2.14 -1.48
C LYS A 525 -14.95 -1.08 -2.51
N GLN A 526 -14.40 0.06 -2.05
CA GLN A 526 -14.00 1.13 -2.96
C GLN A 526 -12.88 0.70 -3.91
N ARG A 527 -11.94 -0.14 -3.45
CA ARG A 527 -10.88 -0.69 -4.30
C ARG A 527 -11.43 -1.57 -5.41
N ILE A 528 -12.38 -2.44 -5.07
CA ILE A 528 -13.05 -3.34 -6.02
C ILE A 528 -13.90 -2.55 -7.02
N ASP A 529 -14.74 -1.63 -6.54
CA ASP A 529 -15.66 -0.85 -7.37
C ASP A 529 -14.94 0.13 -8.32
N LEU A 530 -13.70 0.51 -7.98
CA LEU A 530 -12.92 1.51 -8.71
C LEU A 530 -11.65 0.92 -9.33
N MET A 531 -11.57 -0.40 -9.47
CA MET A 531 -10.42 -1.11 -10.05
C MET A 531 -10.10 -0.62 -11.47
N ASP A 532 -11.12 -0.37 -12.29
CA ASP A 532 -10.96 0.11 -13.67
C ASP A 532 -10.73 1.63 -13.77
N TYR A 533 -10.79 2.36 -12.65
CA TYR A 533 -10.73 3.81 -12.63
C TYR A 533 -9.41 4.35 -12.09
N PHE A 534 -8.89 3.74 -11.03
CA PHE A 534 -7.61 4.10 -10.43
C PHE A 534 -6.55 3.08 -10.80
N ILE A 535 -5.40 3.55 -11.27
CA ILE A 535 -4.21 2.74 -11.56
C ILE A 535 -3.08 3.15 -10.62
N ALA A 536 -2.40 2.19 -10.02
CA ALA A 536 -1.16 2.41 -9.27
C ALA A 536 -0.36 1.11 -9.25
N ASP A 537 0.95 1.22 -9.03
CA ASP A 537 1.86 0.08 -9.05
C ASP A 537 1.82 -0.74 -7.75
N GLN A 538 1.45 -0.09 -6.64
CA GLN A 538 1.42 -0.66 -5.29
C GLN A 538 0.14 -0.31 -4.53
N GLU A 539 -0.27 -1.21 -3.62
CA GLU A 539 -1.47 -1.01 -2.80
C GLU A 539 -1.31 0.13 -1.77
N THR A 540 -0.09 0.40 -1.32
CA THR A 540 0.24 1.55 -0.44
C THR A 540 -0.08 2.90 -1.10
N SER A 541 0.06 3.04 -2.42
CA SER A 541 -0.35 4.25 -3.14
C SER A 541 -1.87 4.44 -3.10
N PHE A 542 -2.64 3.37 -3.26
CA PHE A 542 -4.10 3.40 -3.13
C PHE A 542 -4.53 3.74 -1.70
N LEU A 543 -3.90 3.13 -0.70
CA LEU A 543 -4.18 3.38 0.71
C LEU A 543 -3.82 4.83 1.09
N GLY A 544 -2.64 5.31 0.69
CA GLY A 544 -2.20 6.68 0.90
C GLY A 544 -3.17 7.68 0.28
N TYR A 545 -3.59 7.43 -0.96
CA TYR A 545 -4.64 8.24 -1.60
C TYR A 545 -5.98 8.13 -0.87
N HIS A 546 -6.37 6.96 -0.37
CA HIS A 546 -7.62 6.80 0.37
C HIS A 546 -7.63 7.55 1.70
N LEU A 547 -6.54 7.48 2.46
CA LEU A 547 -6.39 8.20 3.72
C LEU A 547 -6.37 9.72 3.48
N GLN A 548 -5.78 10.13 2.36
CA GLN A 548 -5.74 11.54 1.98
C GLN A 548 -7.04 12.03 1.37
N ASN A 549 -7.63 11.36 0.41
CA ASN A 549 -8.68 11.89 -0.47
C ASN A 549 -10.00 11.11 -0.39
N LYS A 550 -9.99 9.90 0.20
CA LYS A 550 -10.93 8.80 -0.06
C LYS A 550 -10.94 8.41 -1.55
N LEU A 551 -10.96 7.11 -1.82
CA LEU A 551 -11.09 6.61 -3.19
C LEU A 551 -12.50 6.92 -3.69
N TRP A 552 -12.61 7.84 -4.64
CA TRP A 552 -13.86 8.28 -5.24
C TRP A 552 -13.60 8.81 -6.65
N LYS A 553 -14.58 8.67 -7.56
CA LYS A 553 -14.43 9.20 -8.92
C LYS A 553 -14.33 10.72 -8.92
N THR A 554 -13.33 11.24 -9.60
CA THR A 554 -13.18 12.68 -9.83
C THR A 554 -14.08 13.10 -10.99
N PRO A 555 -14.89 14.17 -10.85
CA PRO A 555 -15.71 14.67 -11.95
C PRO A 555 -14.86 15.00 -13.19
N ASN A 556 -15.39 14.69 -14.38
CA ASN A 556 -14.76 14.98 -15.69
C ASN A 556 -13.39 14.30 -15.90
N ARG A 557 -13.18 13.14 -15.30
CA ARG A 557 -11.98 12.31 -15.51
C ARG A 557 -12.43 10.88 -15.76
N ASP A 558 -11.85 10.22 -16.76
CA ASP A 558 -12.17 8.83 -17.11
C ASP A 558 -11.25 7.83 -16.40
N LEU A 559 -10.01 8.24 -16.12
CA LEU A 559 -8.96 7.44 -15.49
C LEU A 559 -8.07 8.32 -14.60
N VAL A 560 -7.54 7.75 -13.52
CA VAL A 560 -6.58 8.43 -12.64
C VAL A 560 -5.43 7.49 -12.30
N ALA A 561 -4.21 7.86 -12.69
CA ALA A 561 -2.99 7.21 -12.22
C ALA A 561 -2.54 7.84 -10.90
N LEU A 562 -2.21 7.00 -9.92
CA LEU A 562 -1.71 7.39 -8.60
C LEU A 562 -0.19 7.19 -8.55
N ASP A 563 0.53 8.28 -8.33
CA ASP A 563 1.99 8.30 -8.18
C ASP A 563 2.44 7.80 -6.80
N GLN A 564 3.67 7.27 -6.71
CA GLN A 564 4.30 6.75 -5.49
C GLN A 564 4.37 7.77 -4.33
N SER A 565 4.30 9.06 -4.59
CA SER A 565 4.20 10.11 -3.57
C SER A 565 3.02 9.94 -2.61
N PHE A 566 1.96 9.19 -3.00
CA PHE A 566 0.92 8.79 -2.05
C PHE A 566 1.41 7.71 -1.07
N ALA A 567 2.16 6.71 -1.54
CA ALA A 567 2.80 5.71 -0.68
C ALA A 567 3.80 6.35 0.30
N GLN A 568 4.56 7.36 -0.14
CA GLN A 568 5.52 8.06 0.73
C GLN A 568 4.88 8.73 1.96
N THR A 569 3.58 9.04 1.90
CA THR A 569 2.86 9.56 3.08
C THR A 569 2.57 8.50 4.13
N ILE A 570 2.53 7.23 3.73
CA ILE A 570 2.55 6.08 4.62
C ILE A 570 3.98 5.89 5.14
N ASP A 571 4.99 5.84 4.27
CA ASP A 571 6.39 5.59 4.65
C ASP A 571 6.83 6.50 5.79
N ARG A 572 6.58 7.81 5.65
CA ARG A 572 6.92 8.83 6.64
C ARG A 572 6.31 8.57 8.02
N ASN A 573 5.14 7.94 8.10
CA ASN A 573 4.46 7.72 9.37
C ASN A 573 4.70 6.32 9.93
N TYR A 574 4.58 5.30 9.06
CA TYR A 574 4.61 3.91 9.46
C TYR A 574 6.03 3.42 9.76
N TYR A 575 7.01 3.82 8.95
CA TYR A 575 8.40 3.40 9.14
C TYR A 575 8.99 3.90 10.46
N PRO A 576 8.89 5.21 10.82
CA PRO A 576 9.41 5.69 12.11
C PRO A 576 8.66 5.11 13.30
N LEU A 577 7.33 4.95 13.20
CA LEU A 577 6.51 4.31 14.23
C LEU A 577 7.03 2.91 14.57
N LYS A 578 7.35 2.11 13.55
CA LYS A 578 7.86 0.75 13.71
C LYS A 578 9.26 0.69 14.31
N LEU A 579 10.06 1.72 14.08
CA LEU A 579 11.37 1.89 14.69
C LEU A 579 11.34 2.56 16.08
N GLY A 580 10.15 2.95 16.57
CA GLY A 580 10.01 3.67 17.84
C GLY A 580 10.57 5.09 17.81
N LEU A 581 10.68 5.69 16.62
CA LEU A 581 11.19 7.05 16.43
C LEU A 581 10.05 8.07 16.55
N GLU A 582 10.28 9.12 17.32
CA GLU A 582 9.38 10.27 17.38
C GLU A 582 9.69 11.22 16.21
N ILE A 583 8.64 11.60 15.47
CA ILE A 583 8.74 12.55 14.35
C ILE A 583 7.72 13.69 14.52
N SER A 584 8.01 14.85 13.93
CA SER A 584 7.08 15.99 13.95
C SER A 584 5.80 15.72 13.15
N ASP A 585 4.67 16.26 13.62
CA ASP A 585 3.38 16.27 12.90
C ASP A 585 3.37 17.26 11.71
N LYS A 586 4.38 18.14 11.62
CA LYS A 586 4.42 19.20 10.61
C LYS A 586 4.44 18.60 9.20
N GLY A 587 3.48 18.97 8.37
CA GLY A 587 3.35 18.48 6.98
C GLY A 587 2.73 17.09 6.85
N ASP A 588 2.25 16.48 7.94
CA ASP A 588 1.57 15.18 7.89
C ASP A 588 0.19 15.32 7.23
N LYS A 589 0.04 14.71 6.06
CA LYS A 589 -1.17 14.79 5.24
C LYS A 589 -2.26 13.80 5.66
N ILE A 590 -1.96 12.81 6.53
CA ILE A 590 -2.89 11.73 6.87
C ILE A 590 -3.36 11.74 8.34
N LYS A 591 -2.53 12.14 9.31
CA LYS A 591 -2.81 11.98 10.76
C LYS A 591 -4.14 12.55 11.28
N ASN A 592 -4.73 13.53 10.61
CA ASN A 592 -6.02 14.10 11.00
C ASN A 592 -7.02 14.28 9.84
N ARG A 593 -6.75 13.69 8.68
CA ARG A 593 -7.57 13.97 7.50
C ARG A 593 -8.90 13.22 7.58
N TRP A 594 -10.01 13.92 7.29
CA TRP A 594 -11.39 13.41 7.37
C TRP A 594 -11.92 13.09 8.77
N ILE A 595 -11.11 13.23 9.81
CA ILE A 595 -11.53 12.96 11.18
C ILE A 595 -12.54 14.04 11.59
N ASN A 596 -13.75 13.60 11.88
CA ASN A 596 -14.78 14.44 12.47
C ASN A 596 -15.31 13.69 13.69
N GLU A 597 -14.93 14.15 14.88
CA GLU A 597 -15.26 13.48 16.14
C GLU A 597 -16.78 13.26 16.29
N ASP A 598 -17.58 14.23 15.88
CA ASP A 598 -19.03 14.12 15.98
C ASP A 598 -19.62 13.08 15.01
N PHE A 599 -19.08 13.00 13.80
CA PHE A 599 -19.46 11.97 12.84
C PHE A 599 -18.99 10.58 13.28
N ASN A 600 -17.79 10.49 13.87
CA ASN A 600 -17.28 9.26 14.45
C ASN A 600 -18.16 8.82 15.62
N ASN A 601 -18.62 9.74 16.46
CA ASN A 601 -19.56 9.47 17.55
C ASN A 601 -20.91 8.98 17.02
N LEU A 602 -21.45 9.62 15.96
CA LEU A 602 -22.65 9.12 15.27
C LEU A 602 -22.43 7.68 14.77
N CYS A 603 -21.31 7.39 14.10
CA CYS A 603 -21.00 6.04 13.62
C CYS A 603 -20.88 5.04 14.77
N LYS A 604 -20.23 5.41 15.89
CA LYS A 604 -20.16 4.57 17.10
C LYS A 604 -21.55 4.22 17.61
N GLU A 605 -22.46 5.19 17.71
CA GLU A 605 -23.84 4.94 18.14
C GLU A 605 -24.59 4.03 17.16
N ILE A 606 -24.46 4.26 15.85
CA ILE A 606 -25.04 3.39 14.80
C ILE A 606 -24.56 1.95 14.97
N LYS A 607 -23.25 1.74 15.21
CA LYS A 607 -22.62 0.42 15.38
C LYS A 607 -23.15 -0.35 16.60
N THR A 608 -23.78 0.30 17.58
CA THR A 608 -24.37 -0.39 18.76
C THR A 608 -25.70 -1.07 18.45
N ILE A 609 -26.34 -0.74 17.32
CA ILE A 609 -27.63 -1.28 16.92
C ILE A 609 -27.45 -2.67 16.32
N LYS A 610 -28.21 -3.64 16.80
CA LYS A 610 -28.14 -5.05 16.34
C LYS A 610 -29.01 -5.25 15.09
N ASP A 611 -28.48 -4.90 13.93
CA ASP A 611 -29.13 -5.08 12.62
C ASP A 611 -28.04 -5.29 11.55
N ALA A 612 -28.18 -6.27 10.64
CA ALA A 612 -27.13 -6.53 9.66
C ALA A 612 -26.97 -5.39 8.65
N LYS A 613 -28.02 -4.57 8.43
CA LYS A 613 -28.00 -3.43 7.50
C LYS A 613 -27.24 -2.21 8.03
N ILE A 614 -26.72 -2.27 9.26
CA ILE A 614 -25.83 -1.24 9.79
C ILE A 614 -24.60 -1.04 8.92
N THR A 615 -24.04 -2.11 8.34
CA THR A 615 -22.91 -2.01 7.41
C THR A 615 -23.29 -1.19 6.17
N ASP A 616 -24.46 -1.44 5.56
CA ASP A 616 -24.93 -0.69 4.40
C ASP A 616 -25.12 0.80 4.71
N ILE A 617 -25.69 1.11 5.89
CA ILE A 617 -25.90 2.49 6.35
C ILE A 617 -24.58 3.23 6.48
N ILE A 618 -23.59 2.62 7.14
CA ILE A 618 -22.28 3.25 7.36
C ILE A 618 -21.59 3.49 6.01
N PHE A 619 -21.63 2.53 5.09
CA PHE A 619 -21.02 2.70 3.76
C PHE A 619 -21.64 3.89 3.01
N HIS A 620 -22.97 4.00 3.00
CA HIS A 620 -23.64 5.16 2.38
C HIS A 620 -23.29 6.50 3.04
N LEU A 621 -23.04 6.52 4.34
CA LEU A 621 -22.59 7.74 5.03
C LEU A 621 -21.11 8.05 4.73
N LEU A 622 -20.28 7.04 4.53
CA LEU A 622 -18.86 7.19 4.16
C LEU A 622 -18.68 7.69 2.73
N ASP A 623 -19.62 7.39 1.83
CA ASP A 623 -19.69 7.94 0.47
C ASP A 623 -19.92 9.46 0.44
N TRP A 624 -20.34 10.07 1.55
CA TRP A 624 -20.60 11.50 1.62
C TRP A 624 -19.30 12.29 1.83
N SER A 625 -19.22 13.45 1.17
CA SER A 625 -18.10 14.39 1.34
C SER A 625 -17.92 14.80 2.81
N GLY A 626 -16.72 15.24 3.18
CA GLY A 626 -16.42 15.70 4.54
C GLY A 626 -17.39 16.80 5.03
N ASP A 627 -17.69 17.77 4.16
CA ASP A 627 -18.66 18.83 4.47
C ASP A 627 -20.09 18.30 4.61
N ALA A 628 -20.50 17.34 3.78
CA ALA A 628 -21.80 16.69 3.87
C ALA A 628 -21.99 15.99 5.22
N ARG A 629 -20.97 15.23 5.66
CA ARG A 629 -20.95 14.55 6.97
C ARG A 629 -20.97 15.55 8.14
N LYS A 630 -20.17 16.61 8.08
CA LYS A 630 -20.15 17.69 9.09
C LYS A 630 -21.53 18.36 9.22
N ASN A 631 -22.15 18.69 8.09
CA ASN A 631 -23.46 19.33 8.05
C ASN A 631 -24.57 18.40 8.58
N LEU A 632 -24.55 17.11 8.22
CA LEU A 632 -25.50 16.11 8.74
C LEU A 632 -25.51 16.12 10.27
N VAL A 633 -24.34 16.02 10.89
CA VAL A 633 -24.21 15.97 12.34
C VAL A 633 -24.64 17.29 13.00
N SER A 634 -24.29 18.43 12.41
CA SER A 634 -24.77 19.74 12.87
C SER A 634 -26.30 19.85 12.87
N TYR A 635 -26.95 19.31 11.83
CA TYR A 635 -28.41 19.27 11.74
C TYR A 635 -29.03 18.32 12.76
N ILE A 636 -28.43 17.16 13.01
CA ILE A 636 -28.84 16.24 14.08
C ILE A 636 -28.84 16.95 15.43
N LYS A 637 -27.70 17.54 15.82
CA LYS A 637 -27.54 18.22 17.12
C LYS A 637 -28.52 19.37 17.28
N SER A 638 -28.62 20.25 16.29
CA SER A 638 -29.52 21.42 16.36
C SER A 638 -31.00 21.03 16.41
N THR A 639 -31.39 19.95 15.74
CA THR A 639 -32.78 19.45 15.75
C THR A 639 -33.13 18.82 17.09
N LYS A 640 -32.21 18.06 17.70
CA LYS A 640 -32.39 17.51 19.04
C LYS A 640 -32.49 18.61 20.10
N ILE A 641 -31.60 19.61 20.06
CA ILE A 641 -31.62 20.77 20.97
C ILE A 641 -32.95 21.52 20.90
N LYS A 642 -33.54 21.69 19.71
CA LYS A 642 -34.87 22.32 19.58
C LYS A 642 -35.95 21.54 20.32
N THR A 643 -35.97 20.22 20.13
CA THR A 643 -36.90 19.31 20.83
C THR A 643 -36.72 19.37 22.34
N LEU A 644 -35.48 19.46 22.81
CA LEU A 644 -35.17 19.61 24.24
C LEU A 644 -35.71 20.94 24.79
N LYS A 645 -35.54 22.03 24.05
CA LYS A 645 -35.92 23.39 24.48
C LYS A 645 -37.43 23.62 24.53
N ASP A 646 -38.17 23.19 23.50
CA ASP A 646 -39.61 23.50 23.40
C ASP A 646 -40.53 22.30 23.64
N GLY A 647 -39.98 21.10 23.80
CA GLY A 647 -40.75 19.86 24.00
C GLY A 647 -41.60 19.44 22.79
N LYS A 648 -41.43 20.07 21.63
CA LYS A 648 -42.17 19.75 20.41
C LYS A 648 -41.38 18.76 19.57
N PHE A 649 -42.09 18.04 18.71
CA PHE A 649 -41.46 17.20 17.69
C PHE A 649 -40.75 18.04 16.63
N HIS A 650 -39.50 17.71 16.32
CA HIS A 650 -38.74 18.32 15.23
C HIS A 650 -38.10 17.26 14.33
N ASN A 651 -37.99 17.56 13.05
CA ASN A 651 -37.36 16.68 12.07
C ASN A 651 -36.75 17.49 10.91
N PHE A 652 -35.81 16.86 10.21
CA PHE A 652 -35.34 17.33 8.92
C PHE A 652 -35.17 16.17 7.95
N SER A 653 -35.06 16.48 6.66
CA SER A 653 -34.71 15.48 5.64
C SER A 653 -33.73 16.07 4.64
N ILE A 654 -32.73 15.28 4.28
CA ILE A 654 -31.76 15.55 3.24
C ILE A 654 -32.17 14.67 2.05
N PRO A 655 -32.69 15.24 0.95
CA PRO A 655 -33.06 14.48 -0.23
C PRO A 655 -31.80 13.93 -0.92
N PRO A 656 -31.93 12.89 -1.76
CA PRO A 656 -30.82 12.42 -2.56
C PRO A 656 -30.31 13.49 -3.52
N SER A 657 -29.01 13.43 -3.80
CA SER A 657 -28.41 14.15 -4.91
C SER A 657 -28.82 13.51 -6.24
N ASP A 658 -29.14 14.32 -7.24
CA ASP A 658 -29.47 13.82 -8.59
C ASP A 658 -28.24 13.30 -9.34
N ASN A 659 -27.04 13.67 -8.90
CA ASN A 659 -25.76 13.27 -9.52
C ASN A 659 -25.15 12.01 -8.87
N CYS A 660 -25.84 11.39 -7.92
CA CYS A 660 -25.34 10.23 -7.19
C CYS A 660 -26.21 9.01 -7.47
N ILE A 661 -25.57 7.88 -7.75
CA ILE A 661 -26.22 6.57 -7.88
C ILE A 661 -25.50 5.62 -6.92
N PRO A 662 -26.21 4.96 -6.00
CA PRO A 662 -27.65 5.06 -5.77
C PRO A 662 -28.07 6.44 -5.22
N ARG A 663 -29.31 6.86 -5.47
CA ARG A 663 -29.91 8.08 -4.92
C ARG A 663 -30.27 7.86 -3.45
N VAL A 664 -29.36 8.22 -2.54
CA VAL A 664 -29.50 8.05 -1.09
C VAL A 664 -30.08 9.29 -0.41
N GLY A 665 -31.20 9.16 0.28
CA GLY A 665 -31.76 10.21 1.15
C GLY A 665 -31.65 9.89 2.64
N VAL A 666 -31.68 10.92 3.48
CA VAL A 666 -31.60 10.81 4.95
C VAL A 666 -32.72 11.59 5.62
N THR A 667 -33.29 11.03 6.68
CA THR A 667 -34.23 11.72 7.57
C THR A 667 -33.76 11.61 9.01
N TYR A 668 -33.89 12.69 9.77
CA TYR A 668 -33.73 12.68 11.21
C TYR A 668 -35.00 13.14 11.90
N MET A 669 -35.39 12.45 12.97
CA MET A 669 -36.58 12.71 13.77
C MET A 669 -36.22 12.72 15.25
N SER A 670 -36.58 13.80 15.95
CA SER A 670 -36.42 13.92 17.39
C SER A 670 -37.80 14.10 18.03
N LEU A 671 -38.16 13.18 18.93
CA LEU A 671 -39.49 13.08 19.52
C LEU A 671 -39.44 13.34 21.04
N ASN A 672 -40.45 14.06 21.53
CA ASN A 672 -40.71 14.19 22.97
C ASN A 672 -41.50 12.97 23.48
N THR A 673 -40.86 11.80 23.42
CA THR A 673 -41.36 10.54 23.98
C THR A 673 -40.19 9.82 24.64
N SER A 674 -40.47 8.96 25.62
CA SER A 674 -39.52 7.97 26.12
C SER A 674 -39.70 6.60 25.46
N ASP A 675 -40.77 6.42 24.68
CA ASP A 675 -41.08 5.17 23.99
C ASP A 675 -40.27 5.04 22.70
N ARG A 676 -39.31 4.11 22.72
CA ARG A 676 -38.46 3.80 21.56
C ARG A 676 -39.23 3.11 20.42
N TYR A 677 -40.28 2.35 20.74
CA TYR A 677 -41.10 1.67 19.75
C TYR A 677 -41.96 2.66 18.97
N GLU A 678 -42.67 3.54 19.69
CA GLU A 678 -43.41 4.66 19.08
C GLU A 678 -42.49 5.50 18.18
N SER A 679 -41.29 5.84 18.68
CA SER A 679 -40.30 6.61 17.94
C SER A 679 -39.87 5.93 16.63
N ARG A 680 -39.52 4.64 16.71
CA ARG A 680 -39.12 3.85 15.53
C ARG A 680 -40.27 3.71 14.52
N TYR A 681 -41.50 3.48 14.98
CA TYR A 681 -42.66 3.34 14.10
C TYR A 681 -42.97 4.64 13.33
N LYS A 682 -42.98 5.78 14.04
CA LYS A 682 -43.16 7.10 13.40
C LYS A 682 -42.03 7.41 12.41
N LEU A 683 -40.79 7.10 12.79
CA LEU A 683 -39.64 7.27 11.90
C LEU A 683 -39.78 6.42 10.63
N LEU A 684 -40.18 5.16 10.75
CA LEU A 684 -40.36 4.25 9.60
C LEU A 684 -41.40 4.77 8.63
N SER A 685 -42.60 5.12 9.12
CA SER A 685 -43.68 5.67 8.31
C SER A 685 -43.25 6.95 7.59
N PHE A 686 -42.56 7.84 8.31
CA PHE A 686 -42.08 9.10 7.73
C PHE A 686 -40.99 8.87 6.68
N CYS A 687 -40.04 7.97 6.92
CA CYS A 687 -39.00 7.60 5.95
C CYS A 687 -39.60 6.97 4.68
N ARG A 688 -40.61 6.11 4.82
CA ARG A 688 -41.31 5.50 3.67
C ARG A 688 -41.91 6.57 2.76
N MET A 689 -42.60 7.56 3.34
CA MET A 689 -43.21 8.66 2.59
C MET A 689 -42.16 9.55 1.94
N ARG A 690 -41.08 9.89 2.65
CA ARG A 690 -40.01 10.74 2.11
C ARG A 690 -39.25 10.05 0.96
N LYS A 691 -38.91 8.77 1.12
CA LYS A 691 -38.29 7.94 0.09
C LYS A 691 -39.13 7.91 -1.18
N TYR A 692 -40.43 7.63 -1.03
CA TYR A 692 -41.36 7.55 -2.15
C TYR A 692 -41.48 8.89 -2.89
N ARG A 693 -41.67 9.99 -2.15
CA ARG A 693 -41.76 11.35 -2.71
C ARG A 693 -40.50 11.78 -3.46
N SER A 694 -39.33 11.47 -2.93
CA SER A 694 -38.04 11.85 -3.54
C SER A 694 -37.59 10.89 -4.65
N LYS A 695 -38.34 9.80 -4.90
CA LYS A 695 -37.97 8.72 -5.83
C LYS A 695 -36.55 8.19 -5.55
N ALA A 696 -36.21 8.06 -4.27
CA ALA A 696 -34.89 7.66 -3.83
C ALA A 696 -34.73 6.14 -3.89
N ASP A 697 -33.53 5.67 -4.23
CA ASP A 697 -33.17 4.25 -4.25
C ASP A 697 -33.00 3.73 -2.82
N VAL A 698 -32.36 4.55 -1.98
CA VAL A 698 -32.06 4.23 -0.58
C VAL A 698 -32.54 5.35 0.33
N TRP A 699 -33.07 4.99 1.49
CA TRP A 699 -33.42 5.95 2.53
C TRP A 699 -32.97 5.49 3.91
N ILE A 700 -32.32 6.38 4.63
CA ILE A 700 -31.80 6.16 5.98
C ILE A 700 -32.55 7.08 6.94
N GLY A 701 -33.13 6.51 7.98
CA GLY A 701 -33.83 7.21 9.05
C GLY A 701 -33.05 7.13 10.35
N PHE A 702 -32.89 8.27 11.03
CA PHE A 702 -32.32 8.38 12.37
C PHE A 702 -33.38 8.94 13.33
N GLY A 703 -33.63 8.25 14.42
CA GLY A 703 -34.60 8.67 15.44
C GLY A 703 -33.91 8.91 16.77
N SER A 704 -34.28 9.97 17.48
CA SER A 704 -33.86 10.22 18.86
C SER A 704 -35.04 10.52 19.79
N VAL A 705 -34.86 10.19 21.05
CA VAL A 705 -35.80 10.50 22.13
C VAL A 705 -35.24 11.62 23.02
N LYS A 706 -36.14 12.45 23.57
CA LYS A 706 -35.78 13.66 24.33
C LYS A 706 -34.79 13.38 25.46
N ASN A 707 -35.03 12.36 26.29
CA ASN A 707 -34.25 12.11 27.50
C ASN A 707 -32.97 11.28 27.28
N SER A 708 -32.63 10.95 26.03
CA SER A 708 -31.40 10.23 25.72
C SER A 708 -30.23 11.20 25.58
N SER A 709 -29.06 10.83 26.11
CA SER A 709 -27.80 11.54 25.89
C SER A 709 -27.21 11.30 24.49
N ASN A 710 -27.65 10.26 23.79
CA ASN A 710 -27.10 9.85 22.49
C ASN A 710 -27.55 10.80 21.37
N MET A 711 -26.83 10.88 20.26
CA MET A 711 -27.31 11.60 19.06
C MET A 711 -28.52 10.89 18.43
N ILE A 712 -28.50 9.57 18.44
CA ILE A 712 -29.53 8.68 17.90
C ILE A 712 -29.88 7.54 18.88
N ASP A 713 -31.11 7.07 18.79
CA ASP A 713 -31.65 5.97 19.59
C ASP A 713 -32.26 4.85 18.74
N SER A 714 -32.53 5.13 17.46
CA SER A 714 -33.05 4.16 16.50
C SER A 714 -32.65 4.49 15.08
N VAL A 715 -32.58 3.46 14.24
CA VAL A 715 -32.26 3.58 12.81
C VAL A 715 -33.26 2.81 11.97
N VAL A 716 -33.66 3.38 10.83
CA VAL A 716 -34.47 2.72 9.80
C VAL A 716 -33.67 2.72 8.49
N PHE A 717 -33.70 1.61 7.77
CA PHE A 717 -33.07 1.48 6.47
C PHE A 717 -34.05 0.92 5.45
N ASN A 718 -34.11 1.52 4.26
CA ASN A 718 -34.90 0.98 3.15
C ASN A 718 -34.14 1.17 1.82
N ASN A 719 -33.76 0.07 1.20
CA ASN A 719 -33.08 -0.01 -0.10
C ASN A 719 -33.91 -0.73 -1.18
N GLN A 720 -35.22 -0.91 -0.97
CA GLN A 720 -36.09 -1.52 -1.98
C GLN A 720 -36.15 -0.62 -3.22
N LYS A 721 -36.11 -1.17 -4.43
CA LYS A 721 -36.20 -0.34 -5.65
C LYS A 721 -37.49 0.48 -5.64
N TRP A 722 -37.41 1.75 -6.03
CA TRP A 722 -38.58 2.60 -6.13
C TRP A 722 -39.49 2.08 -7.26
N VAL A 723 -40.76 1.92 -6.97
CA VAL A 723 -41.81 1.59 -7.94
C VAL A 723 -43.03 2.46 -7.65
N TYR A 724 -43.73 2.90 -8.70
CA TYR A 724 -44.98 3.62 -8.53
C TYR A 724 -46.00 2.71 -7.83
N ASN A 725 -46.70 3.25 -6.84
CA ASN A 725 -47.73 2.56 -6.10
C ASN A 725 -48.84 3.57 -5.77
N GLU A 726 -50.05 3.27 -6.23
CA GLU A 726 -51.19 4.19 -6.13
C GLU A 726 -51.58 4.48 -4.67
N ASP A 727 -51.58 3.47 -3.81
CA ASP A 727 -51.87 3.62 -2.38
C ASP A 727 -50.83 4.51 -1.70
N LEU A 728 -49.54 4.29 -1.96
CA LEU A 728 -48.46 5.12 -1.43
C LEU A 728 -48.51 6.55 -1.96
N GLU A 729 -48.93 6.77 -3.20
CA GLU A 729 -49.15 8.11 -3.75
C GLU A 729 -50.29 8.83 -3.02
N LYS A 730 -51.39 8.12 -2.72
CA LYS A 730 -52.53 8.66 -1.97
C LYS A 730 -52.18 8.95 -0.51
N ASP A 731 -51.54 8.00 0.16
CA ASP A 731 -51.05 8.15 1.54
C ASP A 731 -50.05 9.31 1.64
N MET A 732 -49.14 9.41 0.68
CA MET A 732 -48.17 10.50 0.62
C MET A 732 -48.86 11.85 0.45
N LYS A 733 -49.83 11.98 -0.47
CA LYS A 733 -50.61 13.22 -0.65
C LYS A 733 -51.37 13.62 0.62
N SER A 734 -52.09 12.68 1.24
CA SER A 734 -52.82 12.91 2.49
C SER A 734 -51.90 13.33 3.63
N TYR A 735 -50.72 12.69 3.74
CA TYR A 735 -49.71 13.03 4.73
C TYR A 735 -49.12 14.43 4.51
N LEU A 736 -48.96 14.86 3.24
CA LEU A 736 -48.47 16.20 2.91
C LEU A 736 -49.46 17.33 3.22
N GLU A 737 -50.76 17.03 3.23
CA GLU A 737 -51.84 17.97 3.57
C GLU A 737 -51.99 18.15 5.09
N THR A 738 -51.66 17.12 5.89
CA THR A 738 -51.93 17.07 7.34
C THR A 738 -50.70 17.32 8.22
N ALA A 739 -49.49 17.03 7.75
CA ALA A 739 -48.29 17.12 8.58
C ALA A 739 -47.62 18.51 8.54
N LYS A 740 -47.21 19.03 9.72
CA LYS A 740 -46.20 20.09 9.82
C LYS A 740 -44.91 19.58 9.17
N GLN A 741 -44.72 19.90 7.89
CA GLN A 741 -43.62 19.39 7.09
C GLN A 741 -42.31 19.79 7.75
N GLY A 742 -41.51 18.82 8.21
CA GLY A 742 -40.16 19.15 8.63
C GLY A 742 -39.32 19.61 7.46
N ARG A 743 -38.24 20.32 7.79
CA ARG A 743 -37.46 21.11 6.84
C ARG A 743 -36.66 20.21 5.91
N PHE A 744 -36.75 20.45 4.59
CA PHE A 744 -35.78 19.89 3.65
C PHE A 744 -34.47 20.68 3.73
N MET A 745 -33.36 19.99 3.89
CA MET A 745 -32.01 20.56 3.99
C MET A 745 -31.21 20.08 2.79
N ARG A 746 -30.54 20.99 2.07
CA ARG A 746 -29.65 20.65 0.96
C ARG A 746 -28.20 20.74 1.44
N LEU A 747 -27.40 19.76 1.06
CA LEU A 747 -25.95 19.78 1.21
C LEU A 747 -25.36 20.35 -0.10
N GLY A 748 -24.55 21.42 -0.03
CA GLY A 748 -23.96 22.09 -1.19
C GLY A 748 -24.61 23.43 -1.58
N GLU A 749 -24.41 23.86 -2.84
CA GLU A 749 -24.78 25.20 -3.32
C GLU A 749 -26.28 25.54 -3.15
N LYS A 750 -26.55 26.82 -2.83
CA LYS A 750 -27.92 27.33 -2.65
C LYS A 750 -28.68 27.24 -3.96
N ILE A 751 -29.87 26.65 -3.91
CA ILE A 751 -30.76 26.56 -5.06
C ILE A 751 -31.38 27.91 -5.39
N GLY A 752 -31.39 28.30 -6.66
CA GLY A 752 -32.07 29.49 -7.14
C GLY A 752 -33.57 29.39 -6.95
N ARG A 753 -34.25 30.50 -6.64
CA ARG A 753 -35.70 30.52 -6.40
C ARG A 753 -36.53 29.95 -7.56
N ASN A 754 -36.01 30.00 -8.79
CA ASN A 754 -36.70 29.55 -10.01
C ASN A 754 -36.32 28.13 -10.46
N ASP A 755 -35.32 27.49 -9.84
CA ASP A 755 -34.88 26.14 -10.22
C ASP A 755 -35.87 25.07 -9.77
N LYS A 756 -35.82 23.88 -10.37
CA LYS A 756 -36.66 22.74 -9.95
C LYS A 756 -36.37 22.37 -8.49
N CYS A 757 -37.43 22.16 -7.71
CA CYS A 757 -37.32 21.88 -6.29
C CYS A 757 -36.69 20.51 -6.04
N HIS A 758 -35.68 20.48 -5.17
CA HIS A 758 -34.94 19.28 -4.78
C HIS A 758 -35.78 18.20 -4.08
N CYS A 759 -37.02 18.47 -3.68
CA CYS A 759 -37.88 17.47 -3.05
C CYS A 759 -38.48 16.45 -4.03
N GLY A 760 -38.17 16.53 -5.34
CA GLY A 760 -38.67 15.62 -6.36
C GLY A 760 -40.08 15.94 -6.89
N SER A 761 -40.68 17.07 -6.48
CA SER A 761 -42.04 17.46 -6.88
C SER A 761 -42.19 17.94 -8.32
N GLY A 762 -41.09 18.22 -9.02
CA GLY A 762 -41.09 18.83 -10.36
C GLY A 762 -41.46 20.32 -10.40
N LEU A 763 -41.84 20.94 -9.27
CA LEU A 763 -42.20 22.36 -9.17
C LEU A 763 -40.96 23.25 -8.97
N LYS A 764 -41.03 24.56 -9.28
CA LYS A 764 -39.96 25.53 -8.93
C LYS A 764 -39.79 25.65 -7.41
N TYR A 765 -38.58 25.87 -6.91
CA TYR A 765 -38.27 25.94 -5.46
C TYR A 765 -39.18 26.91 -4.70
N LYS A 766 -39.36 28.14 -5.21
CA LYS A 766 -40.26 29.15 -4.61
C LYS A 766 -41.74 28.75 -4.56
N LYS A 767 -42.17 27.79 -5.37
CA LYS A 767 -43.55 27.27 -5.40
C LYS A 767 -43.71 26.00 -4.57
N CYS A 768 -42.64 25.51 -3.95
CA CYS A 768 -42.60 24.26 -3.21
C CYS A 768 -41.89 24.46 -1.85
N CYS A 769 -40.68 23.94 -1.65
CA CYS A 769 -39.98 23.98 -0.37
C CYS A 769 -39.44 25.37 0.04
N GLY A 770 -39.47 26.35 -0.86
CA GLY A 770 -39.12 27.75 -0.58
C GLY A 770 -40.33 28.65 -0.30
N LYS A 771 -41.52 28.06 -0.05
CA LYS A 771 -42.71 28.78 0.42
C LYS A 771 -42.63 29.11 1.90
#